data_AF-A0A1V5ZZ37-F1
#
_entry.id   AF-A0A1V5ZZ37-F1
#
_cell.length_a   1.000
_cell.length_b   1.000
_cell.length_c   1.000
_cell.angle_alpha   90.00
_cell.angle_beta   90.00
_cell.angle_gamma   90.00
#
_symmetry.space_group_name_H-M   'P 1'
#
loop_
_entity.id
_entity.type
_entity.pdbx_description
1 polymer ?
#
loop_
_entity_poly.entity_id
_entity_poly.type
_entity_poly.pdbx_seq_one_letter_code
_entity_poly.pdbx_strand_id
1 'polypeptide(L)'
;MNYINKTIGKLYVIIFAVAVLMAISAREGNFFGLPFERFWSQAQEVKPPSVNIDEIRKLFPEAASMRRISDDEIIVKNVNDEQIGCVLHSMPSCSDISGYAANVPVLIGLNNEKKVVGLELQENKETEWFVERVLSKGLLNSWTGLVASDAAVVKVDAVSGATMTSDAIIKSVHRRLAAFEKVIEKQQGMSFVQVVNEFVAWAFLAVSVFAFLPKSPLAKYRKYVLLASVLIPGFWLSRFVSLALVGGWASAGVPIETQLYMVVLAVLALIIPLLTGKGYYCTWYCPFGAAQELIGNLCPKKFTPSGEFREFLVRLRPSILMVISFLLIAGVKIDLNCVEPFSAFVIKSASFVMFVFALVFLLISFVVRRPWCNYFCPTGQILECVRSGMADCNTADSNINKGTHIVKISEVINLLLAIAIIVILLGPTAPSFVGVKSAEVSAVNDSASVVVPNAGGAISETKGGGILSENQTLKIIHQRKSVRNFEDKPVTKEQFETLVRAAMAAPTARNSQPWQFIVVDDREKLNKMAEGLPYAKMLEKAAGAVVVCGDIKIATDLGVEKLWEHDCSAATQNLLLAAESMGLGAVWTAAHPYEERVNVVKDVLSLPEGIIPLCVVPVGYPTGVDKPKDKWKPERLHWNEYLTK
;
A
#
# COMPACT_ATOMS: atom_id res chain seq x y z
N MET A 1 -24.28 -43.08 -11.55
CA MET A 1 -23.99 -41.87 -12.36
C MET A 1 -23.94 -40.57 -11.54
N ASN A 2 -24.94 -40.23 -10.71
CA ASN A 2 -24.93 -38.96 -9.94
C ASN A 2 -23.76 -38.79 -8.95
N TYR A 3 -23.34 -39.84 -8.24
CA TYR A 3 -22.20 -39.73 -7.29
C TYR A 3 -20.86 -39.53 -8.02
N ILE A 4 -20.63 -40.27 -9.11
CA ILE A 4 -19.40 -40.18 -9.92
C ILE A 4 -19.31 -38.79 -10.59
N ASN A 5 -20.39 -38.30 -11.18
CA ASN A 5 -20.42 -36.96 -11.80
C ASN A 5 -20.16 -35.84 -10.78
N LYS A 6 -20.68 -35.99 -9.55
CA LYS A 6 -20.43 -35.03 -8.47
C LYS A 6 -18.97 -35.03 -8.04
N THR A 7 -18.36 -36.21 -7.87
CA THR A 7 -16.94 -36.35 -7.51
C THR A 7 -16.03 -35.79 -8.60
N ILE A 8 -16.33 -36.08 -9.88
CA ILE A 8 -15.61 -35.51 -11.04
C ILE A 8 -15.75 -33.98 -11.06
N GLY A 9 -16.96 -33.45 -10.81
CA GLY A 9 -17.20 -32.02 -10.74
C GLY A 9 -16.44 -31.30 -9.61
N LYS A 10 -16.21 -31.97 -8.47
CA LYS A 10 -15.37 -31.44 -7.38
C LYS A 10 -13.88 -31.50 -7.73
N LEU A 11 -13.43 -32.59 -8.34
CA LEU A 11 -12.05 -32.72 -8.82
C LEU A 11 -11.71 -31.61 -9.81
N TYR A 12 -12.63 -31.32 -10.74
CA TYR A 12 -12.47 -30.25 -11.70
C TYR A 12 -12.34 -28.86 -11.02
N VAL A 13 -13.13 -28.59 -9.97
CA VAL A 13 -13.01 -27.34 -9.18
C VAL A 13 -11.62 -27.21 -8.54
N ILE A 14 -11.10 -28.31 -7.98
CA ILE A 14 -9.77 -28.32 -7.38
C ILE A 14 -8.71 -28.06 -8.44
N ILE A 15 -8.79 -28.72 -9.60
CA ILE A 15 -7.86 -28.51 -10.72
C ILE A 15 -7.91 -27.06 -11.21
N PHE A 16 -9.11 -26.48 -11.36
CA PHE A 16 -9.25 -25.08 -11.76
C PHE A 16 -8.66 -24.13 -10.73
N ALA A 17 -9.00 -24.30 -9.44
CA ALA A 17 -8.45 -23.47 -8.38
C ALA A 17 -6.92 -23.55 -8.34
N VAL A 18 -6.36 -24.76 -8.42
CA VAL A 18 -4.91 -24.97 -8.48
C VAL A 18 -4.29 -24.31 -9.72
N ALA A 19 -4.91 -24.43 -10.89
CA ALA A 19 -4.43 -23.78 -12.12
C ALA A 19 -4.44 -22.25 -12.03
N VAL A 20 -5.50 -21.66 -11.45
CA VAL A 20 -5.57 -20.21 -11.22
C VAL A 20 -4.47 -19.77 -10.26
N LEU A 21 -4.28 -20.49 -9.15
CA LEU A 21 -3.20 -20.19 -8.20
C LEU A 21 -1.82 -20.36 -8.84
N MET A 22 -1.60 -21.41 -9.63
CA MET A 22 -0.37 -21.61 -10.39
C MET A 22 -0.12 -20.48 -11.40
N ALA A 23 -1.15 -20.00 -12.11
CA ALA A 23 -0.99 -18.92 -13.07
C ALA A 23 -0.65 -17.57 -12.41
N ILE A 24 -1.27 -17.27 -11.25
CA ILE A 24 -0.92 -16.11 -10.42
C ILE A 24 0.53 -16.23 -9.97
N SER A 25 0.89 -17.38 -9.40
CA SER A 25 2.23 -17.68 -8.91
C SER A 25 3.31 -17.66 -9.98
N ALA A 26 3.04 -18.18 -11.18
CA ALA A 26 3.98 -18.17 -12.30
C ALA A 26 4.33 -16.74 -12.74
N ARG A 27 3.37 -15.81 -12.66
CA ARG A 27 3.63 -14.38 -12.93
C ARG A 27 4.40 -13.68 -11.82
N GLU A 28 4.18 -14.08 -10.57
CA GLU A 28 4.90 -13.54 -9.41
C GLU A 28 6.26 -14.22 -9.16
N GLY A 29 6.63 -15.21 -9.97
CA GLY A 29 7.88 -15.97 -9.85
C GLY A 29 7.93 -16.94 -8.66
N ASN A 30 6.85 -17.08 -7.89
CA ASN A 30 6.79 -17.91 -6.68
C ASN A 30 5.45 -18.65 -6.55
N PHE A 31 5.48 -19.96 -6.29
CA PHE A 31 4.30 -20.80 -6.02
C PHE A 31 4.35 -21.30 -4.58
N PHE A 32 3.43 -20.83 -3.74
CA PHE A 32 3.40 -21.18 -2.31
C PHE A 32 4.76 -20.96 -1.62
N GLY A 33 5.43 -19.84 -1.92
CA GLY A 33 6.72 -19.49 -1.33
C GLY A 33 7.91 -20.26 -1.91
N LEU A 34 7.68 -21.14 -2.89
CA LEU A 34 8.74 -21.80 -3.65
C LEU A 34 8.99 -21.03 -4.95
N PRO A 35 10.24 -20.62 -5.24
CA PRO A 35 10.56 -19.99 -6.52
C PRO A 35 10.27 -20.95 -7.66
N PHE A 36 9.65 -20.44 -8.74
CA PHE A 36 9.17 -21.27 -9.85
C PHE A 36 10.29 -22.07 -10.54
N GLU A 37 11.53 -21.56 -10.52
CA GLU A 37 12.73 -22.24 -11.02
C GLU A 37 13.04 -23.56 -10.29
N ARG A 38 12.57 -23.71 -9.04
CA ARG A 38 12.79 -24.90 -8.20
C ARG A 38 12.06 -26.15 -8.71
N PHE A 39 11.07 -25.98 -9.58
CA PHE A 39 10.37 -27.09 -10.24
C PHE A 39 11.16 -27.70 -11.41
N TRP A 40 12.26 -27.06 -11.84
CA TRP A 40 13.11 -27.50 -12.95
C TRP A 40 14.62 -27.56 -12.63
N SER A 41 15.08 -26.99 -11.51
CA SER A 41 16.45 -27.16 -11.00
C SER A 41 16.53 -27.12 -9.47
N GLN A 42 17.59 -27.71 -8.90
CA GLN A 42 17.73 -27.96 -7.45
C GLN A 42 17.61 -26.70 -6.58
N ALA A 43 17.07 -26.90 -5.38
CA ALA A 43 16.78 -25.91 -4.35
C ALA A 43 17.86 -24.84 -4.16
N GLN A 44 17.52 -23.58 -4.49
CA GLN A 44 18.23 -22.41 -3.99
C GLN A 44 17.71 -22.02 -2.60
N GLU A 45 18.65 -21.63 -1.73
CA GLU A 45 18.40 -21.02 -0.43
C GLU A 45 17.57 -19.73 -0.58
N VAL A 46 16.72 -19.44 0.42
CA VAL A 46 15.93 -18.20 0.50
C VAL A 46 16.91 -17.03 0.65
N LYS A 47 17.31 -16.44 -0.48
CA LYS A 47 18.17 -15.24 -0.47
C LYS A 47 17.35 -14.06 0.08
N PRO A 48 17.91 -13.27 1.00
CA PRO A 48 17.25 -12.07 1.48
C PRO A 48 17.00 -11.09 0.32
N PRO A 49 15.93 -10.28 0.37
CA PRO A 49 15.71 -9.19 -0.56
C PRO A 49 16.98 -8.37 -0.77
N SER A 50 17.25 -7.97 -2.00
CA SER A 50 18.44 -7.17 -2.30
C SER A 50 18.32 -5.80 -1.64
N VAL A 51 19.16 -5.52 -0.64
CA VAL A 51 19.26 -4.20 -0.03
C VAL A 51 19.95 -3.24 -1.00
N ASN A 52 19.28 -2.13 -1.32
CA ASN A 52 19.83 -1.01 -2.09
C ASN A 52 20.36 0.07 -1.15
N ILE A 53 21.33 0.86 -1.61
CA ILE A 53 21.90 2.00 -0.87
C ILE A 53 20.82 3.04 -0.51
N ASP A 54 19.76 3.18 -1.31
CA ASP A 54 18.66 4.09 -1.02
C ASP A 54 17.82 3.67 0.19
N GLU A 55 17.67 2.36 0.43
CA GLU A 55 17.04 1.85 1.66
C GLU A 55 17.94 2.09 2.86
N ILE A 56 19.26 1.89 2.70
CA ILE A 56 20.24 2.20 3.75
C ILE A 56 20.24 3.69 4.07
N ARG A 57 20.07 4.57 3.07
CA ARG A 57 20.01 6.03 3.27
C ARG A 57 18.83 6.49 4.11
N LYS A 58 17.74 5.72 4.16
CA LYS A 58 16.62 5.99 5.08
C LYS A 58 17.03 5.81 6.55
N LEU A 59 17.97 4.90 6.82
CA LEU A 59 18.52 4.64 8.14
C LEU A 59 19.78 5.47 8.44
N PHE A 60 20.62 5.68 7.43
CA PHE A 60 21.88 6.40 7.49
C PHE A 60 21.95 7.41 6.32
N PRO A 61 21.44 8.64 6.49
CA PRO A 61 21.41 9.64 5.42
C PRO A 61 22.79 9.94 4.79
N GLU A 62 23.87 9.75 5.55
CA GLU A 62 25.26 9.95 5.12
C GLU A 62 25.86 8.72 4.40
N ALA A 63 25.09 7.65 4.20
CA ALA A 63 25.55 6.44 3.52
C ALA A 63 25.92 6.73 2.06
N ALA A 64 27.21 6.56 1.74
CA ALA A 64 27.76 6.71 0.40
C ALA A 64 28.07 5.35 -0.23
N SER A 65 28.54 4.39 0.57
CA SER A 65 28.82 3.03 0.11
C SER A 65 28.44 2.00 1.16
N MET A 66 28.24 0.76 0.70
CA MET A 66 27.90 -0.38 1.55
C MET A 66 28.82 -1.55 1.23
N ARG A 67 29.22 -2.28 2.27
CA ARG A 67 30.00 -3.52 2.13
C ARG A 67 29.27 -4.63 2.89
N ARG A 68 28.83 -5.65 2.17
CA ARG A 68 28.24 -6.86 2.80
C ARG A 68 29.34 -7.67 3.47
N ILE A 69 29.14 -7.99 4.75
CA ILE A 69 30.00 -8.95 5.48
C ILE A 69 29.42 -10.35 5.33
N SER A 70 28.10 -10.47 5.50
CA SER A 70 27.30 -11.69 5.35
C SER A 70 26.01 -11.38 4.60
N ASP A 71 25.15 -12.39 4.42
CA ASP A 71 23.83 -12.20 3.81
C ASP A 71 22.91 -11.31 4.65
N ASP A 72 23.16 -11.19 5.95
CA ASP A 72 22.33 -10.49 6.92
C ASP A 72 23.03 -9.35 7.68
N GLU A 73 24.25 -8.99 7.30
CA GLU A 73 25.01 -7.89 7.90
C GLU A 73 25.76 -7.06 6.85
N ILE A 74 25.51 -5.75 6.91
CA ILE A 74 26.00 -4.78 5.93
C ILE A 74 26.70 -3.66 6.67
N ILE A 75 27.99 -3.43 6.39
CA ILE A 75 28.70 -2.24 6.85
C ILE A 75 28.28 -1.06 5.99
N VAL A 76 27.97 0.05 6.66
CA VAL A 76 27.64 1.32 6.01
C VAL A 76 28.81 2.28 6.18
N LYS A 77 29.22 2.90 5.07
CA LYS A 77 30.31 3.88 5.04
C LYS A 77 29.85 5.23 4.49
N ASN A 78 30.47 6.29 4.99
CA ASN A 78 30.28 7.64 4.48
C ASN A 78 31.13 7.89 3.21
N VAL A 79 31.04 9.11 2.67
CA VAL A 79 31.77 9.55 1.47
C VAL A 79 33.29 9.51 1.68
N ASN A 80 33.75 9.59 2.93
CA ASN A 80 35.16 9.54 3.32
C ASN A 80 35.69 8.10 3.50
N ASP A 81 34.89 7.08 3.15
CA ASP A 81 35.18 5.66 3.35
C ASP A 81 35.27 5.23 4.83
N GLU A 82 34.80 6.06 5.76
CA GLU A 82 34.72 5.75 7.19
C GLU A 82 33.44 4.97 7.49
N GLN A 83 33.55 3.94 8.34
CA GLN A 83 32.39 3.18 8.81
C GLN A 83 31.56 4.05 9.76
N ILE A 84 30.28 4.24 9.44
CA ILE A 84 29.32 4.99 10.25
C ILE A 84 28.35 4.10 11.03
N GLY A 85 28.25 2.83 10.62
CA GLY A 85 27.43 1.84 11.31
C GLY A 85 27.33 0.54 10.53
N CYS A 86 26.38 -0.30 10.94
CA CYS A 86 25.96 -1.46 10.18
C CYS A 86 24.42 -1.53 10.09
N VAL A 87 23.93 -2.21 9.05
CA VAL A 87 22.54 -2.58 8.89
C VAL A 87 22.44 -4.09 9.04
N LEU A 88 21.59 -4.53 9.96
CA LEU A 88 21.23 -5.92 10.14
C LEU A 88 19.96 -6.20 9.35
N HIS A 89 19.99 -7.25 8.54
CA HIS A 89 18.82 -7.73 7.83
C HIS A 89 18.13 -8.82 8.65
N SER A 90 16.80 -8.79 8.78
CA SER A 90 16.08 -9.84 9.54
C SER A 90 16.14 -11.21 8.85
N MET A 91 16.11 -11.25 7.53
CA MET A 91 16.33 -12.47 6.72
C MET A 91 17.82 -12.73 6.44
N PRO A 92 18.26 -14.01 6.29
CA PRO A 92 17.44 -15.23 6.30
C PRO A 92 17.11 -15.75 7.70
N SER A 93 17.72 -15.21 8.75
CA SER A 93 17.65 -15.65 10.15
C SER A 93 16.24 -15.61 10.78
N CYS A 94 15.31 -14.83 10.21
CA CYS A 94 13.91 -14.71 10.64
C CYS A 94 12.91 -15.19 9.57
N SER A 95 13.34 -16.07 8.65
CA SER A 95 12.48 -16.59 7.57
C SER A 95 11.30 -17.44 8.05
N ASP A 96 11.36 -17.96 9.27
CA ASP A 96 10.27 -18.67 9.95
C ASP A 96 9.23 -17.72 10.58
N ILE A 97 9.51 -16.42 10.70
CA ILE A 97 8.60 -15.44 11.34
C ILE A 97 7.71 -14.78 10.27
N SER A 98 6.39 -14.94 10.39
CA SER A 98 5.39 -14.41 9.43
C SER A 98 4.35 -13.50 10.08
N GLY A 99 3.95 -12.45 9.34
CA GLY A 99 2.87 -11.50 9.66
C GLY A 99 1.48 -12.07 9.42
N TYR A 100 0.52 -11.26 8.96
CA TYR A 100 -0.84 -11.74 8.65
C TYR A 100 -0.89 -12.50 7.31
N ALA A 101 -0.18 -12.02 6.30
CA ALA A 101 -0.20 -12.58 4.95
C ALA A 101 1.12 -13.29 4.57
N ALA A 102 2.27 -12.77 5.01
CA ALA A 102 3.60 -13.24 4.58
C ALA A 102 4.71 -12.87 5.58
N ASN A 103 5.97 -13.20 5.27
CA ASN A 103 7.12 -12.65 6.00
C ASN A 103 7.18 -11.12 5.85
N VAL A 104 7.68 -10.46 6.89
CA VAL A 104 7.85 -8.99 6.94
C VAL A 104 9.33 -8.69 7.11
N PRO A 105 10.11 -8.55 6.03
CA PRO A 105 11.53 -8.28 6.13
C PRO A 105 11.78 -6.88 6.71
N VAL A 106 12.72 -6.80 7.65
CA VAL A 106 13.03 -5.58 8.40
C VAL A 106 14.53 -5.35 8.35
N LEU A 107 14.93 -4.13 8.03
CA LEU A 107 16.29 -3.63 8.18
C LEU A 107 16.42 -2.91 9.51
N ILE A 108 17.48 -3.19 10.25
CA ILE A 108 17.76 -2.59 11.56
C ILE A 108 19.10 -1.87 11.46
N GLY A 109 19.08 -0.54 11.55
CA GLY A 109 20.30 0.27 11.50
C GLY A 109 20.93 0.41 12.89
N LEU A 110 22.22 0.09 13.01
CA LEU A 110 23.03 0.27 14.22
C LEU A 110 24.20 1.22 13.95
N ASN A 111 24.39 2.24 14.78
CA ASN A 111 25.58 3.10 14.68
C ASN A 111 26.84 2.38 15.21
N ASN A 112 27.99 3.05 15.15
CA ASN A 112 29.26 2.51 15.68
C ASN A 112 29.25 2.22 17.19
N GLU A 113 28.35 2.85 17.95
CA GLU A 113 28.12 2.58 19.37
C GLU A 113 27.12 1.43 19.61
N LYS A 114 26.70 0.75 18.52
CA LYS A 114 25.69 -0.30 18.52
C LYS A 114 24.31 0.15 19.03
N LYS A 115 23.99 1.44 18.91
CA LYS A 115 22.64 1.95 19.18
C LYS A 115 21.78 1.86 17.94
N VAL A 116 20.53 1.47 18.10
CA VAL A 116 19.54 1.41 17.03
C VAL A 116 19.24 2.83 16.55
N VAL A 117 19.57 3.10 15.28
CA VAL A 117 19.32 4.39 14.61
C VAL A 117 17.88 4.42 14.08
N GLY A 118 17.39 3.29 13.61
CA GLY A 118 16.03 3.15 13.10
C GLY A 118 15.80 1.78 12.48
N LEU A 119 14.55 1.52 12.14
CA LEU A 119 14.11 0.31 11.44
C LEU A 119 13.42 0.72 10.14
N GLU A 120 13.63 -0.04 9.08
CA GLU A 120 12.95 0.14 7.79
C GLU A 120 12.29 -1.17 7.40
N LEU A 121 11.01 -1.12 7.03
CA LEU A 121 10.31 -2.26 6.45
C LEU A 121 10.60 -2.32 4.96
N GLN A 122 11.06 -3.46 4.46
CA GLN A 122 11.21 -3.67 3.03
C GLN A 122 9.88 -4.04 2.38
N GLU A 123 9.85 -4.04 1.04
CA GLU A 123 8.71 -4.49 0.27
C GLU A 123 8.28 -5.90 0.73
N ASN A 124 7.01 -6.04 1.07
CA ASN A 124 6.46 -7.24 1.66
C ASN A 124 5.02 -7.44 1.18
N LYS A 125 4.51 -8.66 1.34
CA LYS A 125 3.16 -9.03 0.89
C LYS A 125 2.10 -8.88 2.00
N GLU A 126 2.40 -8.12 3.06
CA GLU A 126 1.37 -7.75 4.02
C GLU A 126 0.35 -6.82 3.37
N THR A 127 -0.82 -6.72 3.98
CA THR A 127 -1.78 -5.74 3.50
C THR A 127 -1.29 -4.34 3.81
N GLU A 128 -1.33 -3.46 2.80
CA GLU A 128 -0.86 -2.07 2.87
C GLU A 128 -1.41 -1.33 4.11
N TRP A 129 -2.68 -1.53 4.44
CA TRP A 129 -3.28 -0.93 5.64
C TRP A 129 -2.67 -1.46 6.96
N PHE A 130 -2.28 -2.74 7.05
CA PHE A 130 -1.63 -3.29 8.26
C PHE A 130 -0.27 -2.62 8.43
N VAL A 131 0.46 -2.43 7.33
CA VAL A 131 1.75 -1.73 7.29
C VAL A 131 1.56 -0.26 7.68
N GLU A 132 0.65 0.48 7.05
CA GLU A 132 0.32 1.86 7.41
C GLU A 132 -0.08 2.01 8.88
N ARG A 133 -0.82 1.05 9.41
CA ARG A 133 -1.22 1.05 10.83
C ARG A 133 -0.03 0.88 11.76
N VAL A 134 0.87 -0.04 11.43
CA VAL A 134 2.12 -0.25 12.18
C VAL A 134 2.98 1.01 12.15
N LEU A 135 3.11 1.64 10.98
CA LEU A 135 3.87 2.87 10.78
C LEU A 135 3.23 4.08 11.49
N SER A 136 1.92 4.29 11.35
CA SER A 136 1.20 5.41 11.98
C SER A 136 1.14 5.34 13.50
N LYS A 137 1.19 4.13 14.07
CA LYS A 137 1.34 3.93 15.53
C LYS A 137 2.79 4.04 16.01
N GLY A 138 3.73 4.27 15.10
CA GLY A 138 5.13 4.50 15.41
C GLY A 138 5.84 3.26 15.97
N LEU A 139 5.38 2.04 15.64
CA LEU A 139 5.96 0.82 16.20
C LEU A 139 7.47 0.74 15.96
N LEU A 140 7.94 1.09 14.75
CA LEU A 140 9.35 1.04 14.38
C LEU A 140 10.23 1.96 15.25
N ASN A 141 9.67 3.01 15.83
CA ASN A 141 10.38 3.95 16.70
C ASN A 141 10.60 3.39 18.12
N SER A 142 10.02 2.23 18.45
CA SER A 142 10.10 1.63 19.79
C SER A 142 11.51 1.20 20.19
N TRP A 143 12.42 1.04 19.21
CA TRP A 143 13.80 0.63 19.42
C TRP A 143 14.81 1.77 19.23
N THR A 144 14.42 2.89 18.61
CA THR A 144 15.34 3.99 18.27
C THR A 144 16.02 4.56 19.53
N GLY A 145 17.34 4.66 19.49
CA GLY A 145 18.19 5.16 20.58
C GLY A 145 18.61 4.11 21.61
N LEU A 146 17.99 2.93 21.62
CA LEU A 146 18.38 1.83 22.52
C LEU A 146 19.69 1.17 22.04
N VAL A 147 20.52 0.74 23.00
CA VAL A 147 21.70 -0.10 22.71
C VAL A 147 21.21 -1.48 22.26
N ALA A 148 21.88 -2.10 21.29
CA ALA A 148 21.46 -3.37 20.69
C ALA A 148 21.15 -4.48 21.72
N SER A 149 21.91 -4.54 22.83
CA SER A 149 21.68 -5.50 23.91
C SER A 149 20.36 -5.29 24.65
N ASP A 150 19.99 -4.02 24.88
CA ASP A 150 18.74 -3.66 25.56
C ASP A 150 17.56 -3.75 24.58
N ALA A 151 17.78 -3.33 23.34
CA ALA A 151 16.83 -3.42 22.24
C ALA A 151 16.46 -4.88 21.89
N ALA A 152 17.34 -5.84 22.16
CA ALA A 152 17.06 -7.26 21.96
C ALA A 152 16.04 -7.83 22.96
N VAL A 153 15.85 -7.19 24.13
CA VAL A 153 15.00 -7.72 25.22
C VAL A 153 13.90 -6.76 25.67
N VAL A 154 13.87 -5.54 25.13
CA VAL A 154 12.86 -4.52 25.45
C VAL A 154 11.46 -5.06 25.17
N LYS A 155 10.52 -4.74 26.07
CA LYS A 155 9.13 -5.14 25.86
C LYS A 155 8.45 -4.09 24.98
N VAL A 156 8.04 -4.49 23.78
CA VAL A 156 7.27 -3.68 22.84
C VAL A 156 5.87 -4.25 22.70
N ASP A 157 4.85 -3.39 22.80
CA ASP A 157 3.46 -3.81 22.69
C ASP A 157 3.03 -3.94 21.22
N ALA A 158 2.37 -5.05 20.90
CA ALA A 158 1.80 -5.28 19.58
C ALA A 158 0.68 -4.27 19.26
N VAL A 159 0.57 -3.89 17.98
CA VAL A 159 -0.41 -2.90 17.52
C VAL A 159 -1.78 -3.56 17.38
N SER A 160 -2.74 -3.14 18.22
CA SER A 160 -4.14 -3.60 18.13
C SER A 160 -4.74 -3.39 16.73
N GLY A 161 -5.24 -4.47 16.14
CA GLY A 161 -5.79 -4.47 14.78
C GLY A 161 -4.75 -4.70 13.68
N ALA A 162 -3.46 -4.80 14.02
CA ALA A 162 -2.38 -5.30 13.16
C ALA A 162 -1.50 -6.29 13.95
N THR A 163 -2.13 -7.07 14.83
CA THR A 163 -1.42 -7.84 15.86
C THR A 163 -0.43 -8.81 15.25
N MET A 164 -0.81 -9.59 14.23
CA MET A 164 0.09 -10.57 13.62
C MET A 164 1.28 -9.92 12.91
N THR A 165 1.03 -8.87 12.12
CA THR A 165 2.07 -8.11 11.41
C THR A 165 3.03 -7.42 12.39
N SER A 166 2.51 -6.73 13.41
CA SER A 166 3.33 -6.07 14.43
C SER A 166 4.13 -7.04 15.29
N ASP A 167 3.54 -8.18 15.67
CA ASP A 167 4.20 -9.23 16.45
C ASP A 167 5.32 -9.90 15.64
N ALA A 168 5.13 -10.09 14.33
CA ALA A 168 6.18 -10.57 13.43
C ALA A 168 7.38 -9.62 13.35
N ILE A 169 7.13 -8.30 13.26
CA ILE A 169 8.18 -7.27 13.28
C ILE A 169 8.93 -7.30 14.62
N ILE A 170 8.19 -7.25 15.74
CA ILE A 170 8.77 -7.28 17.09
C ILE A 170 9.68 -8.50 17.28
N LYS A 171 9.18 -9.70 16.93
CA LYS A 171 9.95 -10.95 17.02
C LYS A 171 11.18 -10.95 16.14
N SER A 172 11.08 -10.47 14.91
CA SER A 172 12.19 -10.41 13.96
C SER A 172 13.30 -9.48 14.45
N VAL A 173 12.93 -8.33 15.02
CA VAL A 173 13.87 -7.35 15.57
C VAL A 173 14.58 -7.90 16.79
N HIS A 174 13.84 -8.47 17.75
CA HIS A 174 14.43 -9.07 18.95
C HIS A 174 15.39 -10.20 18.60
N ARG A 175 14.98 -11.15 17.74
CA ARG A 175 15.82 -12.28 17.35
C ARG A 175 17.07 -11.81 16.63
N ARG A 176 16.95 -10.87 15.70
CA ARG A 176 18.10 -10.40 14.91
C ARG A 176 19.12 -9.65 15.77
N LEU A 177 18.66 -8.81 16.70
CA LEU A 177 19.52 -8.10 17.64
C LEU A 177 20.15 -9.04 18.67
N ALA A 178 19.40 -10.02 19.17
CA ALA A 178 19.93 -11.03 20.09
C ALA A 178 21.05 -11.86 19.44
N ALA A 179 20.86 -12.28 18.19
CA ALA A 179 21.88 -12.97 17.41
C ALA A 179 23.14 -12.12 17.19
N PHE A 180 22.97 -10.82 16.93
CA PHE A 180 24.09 -9.87 16.75
C PHE A 180 24.91 -9.66 18.02
N GLU A 181 24.26 -9.44 19.17
CA GLU A 181 24.95 -9.24 20.45
C GLU A 181 25.38 -10.53 21.13
N LYS A 182 25.02 -11.70 20.58
CA LYS A 182 25.16 -13.01 21.25
C LYS A 182 24.51 -13.02 22.64
N VAL A 183 23.47 -12.20 22.82
CA VAL A 183 22.67 -12.19 24.04
C VAL A 183 21.88 -13.49 24.06
N ILE A 184 22.01 -14.26 25.13
CA ILE A 184 21.18 -15.45 25.35
C ILE A 184 19.73 -14.96 25.36
N GLU A 185 18.99 -15.35 24.32
CA GLU A 185 17.59 -15.01 24.15
C GLU A 185 16.85 -15.47 25.42
N LYS A 186 16.47 -14.51 26.29
CA LYS A 186 15.50 -14.82 27.33
C LYS A 186 14.20 -15.00 26.56
N GLN A 187 13.85 -16.24 26.24
CA GLN A 187 12.54 -16.55 25.65
C GLN A 187 11.49 -15.83 26.47
N GLN A 188 10.93 -14.75 25.93
CA GLN A 188 9.76 -14.13 26.53
C GLN A 188 8.66 -15.18 26.35
N GLY A 189 8.39 -15.93 27.41
CA GLY A 189 7.27 -16.86 27.45
C GLY A 189 6.01 -16.15 27.00
N MET A 190 5.13 -16.86 26.30
CA MET A 190 3.88 -16.30 25.80
C MET A 190 3.21 -15.46 26.88
N SER A 191 2.87 -14.21 26.56
CA SER A 191 2.13 -13.38 27.51
C SER A 191 0.83 -14.10 27.87
N PHE A 192 0.39 -13.97 29.12
CA PHE A 192 -0.86 -14.61 29.56
C PHE A 192 -2.05 -14.29 28.63
N VAL A 193 -2.09 -13.06 28.11
CA VAL A 193 -3.11 -12.64 27.12
C VAL A 193 -3.01 -13.41 25.81
N GLN A 194 -1.80 -13.65 25.28
CA GLN A 194 -1.61 -14.48 24.09
C GLN A 194 -2.03 -15.93 24.32
N VAL A 195 -1.68 -16.50 25.48
CA VAL A 195 -2.12 -17.87 25.85
C VAL A 195 -3.64 -17.96 25.90
N VAL A 196 -4.29 -16.98 26.52
CA VAL A 196 -5.76 -16.90 26.57
C VAL A 196 -6.34 -16.76 25.17
N ASN A 197 -5.80 -15.88 24.33
CA ASN A 197 -6.27 -15.69 22.96
C ASN A 197 -6.16 -16.99 22.12
N GLU A 198 -5.04 -17.71 22.21
CA GLU A 198 -4.88 -19.00 21.52
C GLU A 198 -5.87 -20.04 22.06
N PHE A 199 -5.98 -20.17 23.38
CA PHE A 199 -6.93 -21.09 24.00
C PHE A 199 -8.37 -20.81 23.54
N VAL A 200 -8.79 -19.55 23.56
CA VAL A 200 -10.12 -19.11 23.11
C VAL A 200 -10.32 -19.40 21.62
N ALA A 201 -9.29 -19.17 20.78
CA ALA A 201 -9.36 -19.45 19.35
C ALA A 201 -9.61 -20.93 19.07
N TRP A 202 -8.82 -21.81 19.69
CA TRP A 202 -8.91 -23.26 19.55
C TRP A 202 -10.20 -23.83 20.15
N ALA A 203 -10.59 -23.33 21.33
CA ALA A 203 -11.85 -23.72 21.97
C ALA A 203 -13.05 -23.36 21.09
N PHE A 204 -13.08 -22.14 20.53
CA PHE A 204 -14.16 -21.73 19.63
C PHE A 204 -14.19 -22.57 18.34
N LEU A 205 -13.03 -22.86 17.75
CA LEU A 205 -12.95 -23.74 16.57
C LEU A 205 -13.47 -25.15 16.85
N ALA A 206 -13.14 -25.72 18.01
CA ALA A 206 -13.67 -27.01 18.43
C ALA A 206 -15.19 -26.97 18.63
N VAL A 207 -15.70 -25.90 19.27
CA VAL A 207 -17.14 -25.67 19.45
C VAL A 207 -17.85 -25.55 18.10
N SER A 208 -17.30 -24.83 17.13
CA SER A 208 -17.93 -24.67 15.81
C SER A 208 -17.97 -25.99 15.03
N VAL A 209 -16.90 -26.80 15.08
CA VAL A 209 -16.87 -28.14 14.46
C VAL A 209 -17.87 -29.06 15.17
N PHE A 210 -17.87 -29.09 16.49
CA PHE A 210 -18.78 -29.95 17.26
C PHE A 210 -20.24 -29.54 17.10
N ALA A 211 -20.55 -28.25 16.98
CA ALA A 211 -21.89 -27.75 16.69
C ALA A 211 -22.38 -28.13 15.28
N PHE A 212 -21.47 -28.29 14.33
CA PHE A 212 -21.76 -28.76 12.98
C PHE A 212 -22.08 -30.26 12.91
N LEU A 213 -21.55 -31.08 13.82
CA LEU A 213 -21.73 -32.53 13.79
C LEU A 213 -23.21 -32.93 13.89
N PRO A 214 -23.63 -33.98 13.14
CA PRO A 214 -24.98 -34.48 13.23
C PRO A 214 -25.31 -34.93 14.66
N LYS A 215 -26.50 -34.56 15.16
CA LYS A 215 -26.99 -34.83 16.54
C LYS A 215 -26.28 -34.05 17.67
N SER A 216 -25.47 -33.04 17.35
CA SER A 216 -24.85 -32.20 18.37
C SER A 216 -25.90 -31.48 19.24
N PRO A 217 -25.77 -31.50 20.58
CA PRO A 217 -26.66 -30.75 21.46
C PRO A 217 -26.49 -29.22 21.28
N LEU A 218 -25.32 -28.76 20.83
CA LEU A 218 -25.06 -27.34 20.58
C LEU A 218 -25.82 -26.79 19.37
N ALA A 219 -26.33 -27.64 18.49
CA ALA A 219 -27.22 -27.20 17.42
C ALA A 219 -28.49 -26.51 17.95
N LYS A 220 -28.95 -26.86 19.15
CA LYS A 220 -30.08 -26.18 19.83
C LYS A 220 -29.74 -24.76 20.26
N TYR A 221 -28.46 -24.51 20.56
CA TYR A 221 -27.94 -23.22 21.00
C TYR A 221 -27.37 -22.39 19.84
N ARG A 222 -27.82 -22.66 18.60
CA ARG A 222 -27.31 -22.03 17.37
C ARG A 222 -27.18 -20.51 17.46
N LYS A 223 -28.18 -19.81 18.01
CA LYS A 223 -28.14 -18.34 18.16
C LYS A 223 -26.91 -17.86 18.95
N TYR A 224 -26.53 -18.59 20.01
CA TYR A 224 -25.37 -18.26 20.83
C TYR A 224 -24.06 -18.58 20.11
N VAL A 225 -24.00 -19.66 19.34
CA VAL A 225 -22.84 -19.98 18.50
C VAL A 225 -22.62 -18.90 17.42
N LEU A 226 -23.71 -18.42 16.80
CA LEU A 226 -23.64 -17.29 15.86
C LEU A 226 -23.17 -16.01 16.54
N LEU A 227 -23.67 -15.70 17.73
CA LEU A 227 -23.22 -14.51 18.47
C LEU A 227 -21.74 -14.62 18.84
N ALA A 228 -21.30 -15.79 19.33
CA ALA A 228 -19.91 -16.06 19.62
C ALA A 228 -19.02 -15.97 18.36
N SER A 229 -19.50 -16.43 17.20
CA SER A 229 -18.82 -16.26 15.91
C SER A 229 -18.60 -14.79 15.55
N VAL A 230 -19.58 -13.91 15.79
CA VAL A 230 -19.40 -12.47 15.55
C VAL A 230 -18.38 -11.86 16.50
N LEU A 231 -18.46 -12.19 17.79
CA LEU A 231 -17.65 -11.56 18.83
C LEU A 231 -16.21 -12.09 18.90
N ILE A 232 -16.02 -13.41 18.82
CA ILE A 232 -14.73 -14.06 19.06
C ILE A 232 -13.84 -13.99 17.81
N PRO A 233 -14.07 -14.77 16.72
CA PRO A 233 -13.21 -14.68 15.54
C PRO A 233 -13.39 -13.37 14.75
N GLY A 234 -14.52 -12.66 14.90
CA GLY A 234 -14.72 -11.34 14.31
C GLY A 234 -13.96 -10.23 15.04
N PHE A 235 -14.54 -9.72 16.13
CA PHE A 235 -14.04 -8.51 16.80
C PHE A 235 -12.87 -8.73 17.77
N TRP A 236 -12.79 -9.87 18.45
CA TRP A 236 -11.72 -10.13 19.43
C TRP A 236 -10.43 -10.63 18.76
N LEU A 237 -10.52 -11.73 18.02
CA LEU A 237 -9.34 -12.41 17.47
C LEU A 237 -9.03 -12.00 16.03
N SER A 238 -10.03 -11.54 15.27
CA SER A 238 -9.90 -11.20 13.85
C SER A 238 -9.29 -12.32 12.99
N ARG A 239 -9.71 -13.57 13.24
CA ARG A 239 -9.24 -14.79 12.55
C ARG A 239 -10.34 -15.38 11.69
N PHE A 240 -10.25 -15.20 10.38
CA PHE A 240 -11.24 -15.71 9.44
C PHE A 240 -10.61 -15.99 8.07
N VAL A 241 -11.14 -16.98 7.37
CA VAL A 241 -10.80 -17.27 5.96
C VAL A 241 -11.38 -16.18 5.08
N SER A 242 -10.53 -15.64 4.20
CA SER A 242 -10.84 -14.59 3.22
C SER A 242 -10.08 -14.86 1.92
N LEU A 243 -10.47 -14.17 0.84
CA LEU A 243 -9.78 -14.25 -0.44
C LEU A 243 -8.36 -13.69 -0.36
N ALA A 244 -8.16 -12.66 0.47
CA ALA A 244 -6.85 -12.07 0.75
C ALA A 244 -5.90 -13.06 1.43
N LEU A 245 -6.38 -13.86 2.38
CA LEU A 245 -5.57 -14.91 3.01
C LEU A 245 -5.08 -15.94 1.98
N VAL A 246 -5.99 -16.41 1.12
CA VAL A 246 -5.67 -17.41 0.09
C VAL A 246 -4.70 -16.83 -0.95
N GLY A 247 -4.90 -15.59 -1.38
CA GLY A 247 -3.98 -14.89 -2.28
C GLY A 247 -2.59 -14.69 -1.66
N GLY A 248 -2.53 -14.26 -0.40
CA GLY A 248 -1.29 -14.13 0.37
C GLY A 248 -0.52 -15.46 0.42
N TRP A 249 -1.17 -16.56 0.79
CA TRP A 249 -0.51 -17.87 0.85
C TRP A 249 -0.06 -18.39 -0.51
N ALA A 250 -0.82 -18.16 -1.58
CA ALA A 250 -0.41 -18.55 -2.93
C ALA A 250 0.88 -17.84 -3.36
N SER A 251 1.02 -16.58 -2.94
CA SER A 251 2.12 -15.70 -3.30
C SER A 251 3.37 -15.87 -2.41
N ALA A 252 3.19 -16.10 -1.11
CA ALA A 252 4.25 -16.07 -0.10
C ALA A 252 4.52 -17.42 0.56
N GLY A 253 3.64 -18.40 0.35
CA GLY A 253 3.69 -19.69 1.04
C GLY A 253 2.77 -19.76 2.24
N VAL A 254 2.54 -20.98 2.70
CA VAL A 254 1.67 -21.26 3.85
C VAL A 254 2.55 -21.35 5.10
N PRO A 255 2.44 -20.38 6.04
CA PRO A 255 3.26 -20.37 7.24
C PRO A 255 2.69 -21.32 8.30
N ILE A 256 2.89 -22.63 8.12
CA ILE A 256 2.31 -23.68 8.98
C ILE A 256 2.77 -23.53 10.44
N GLU A 257 4.05 -23.19 10.64
CA GLU A 257 4.67 -23.12 11.97
C GLU A 257 4.14 -21.95 12.80
N THR A 258 3.89 -20.80 12.17
CA THR A 258 3.49 -19.57 12.85
C THR A 258 2.00 -19.27 12.79
N GLN A 259 1.28 -19.81 11.80
CA GLN A 259 -0.17 -19.60 11.63
C GLN A 259 -0.95 -20.93 11.63
N LEU A 260 -0.52 -21.92 12.41
CA LEU A 260 -1.15 -23.24 12.48
C LEU A 260 -2.68 -23.16 12.61
N TYR A 261 -3.18 -22.24 13.44
CA TYR A 261 -4.62 -22.02 13.60
C TYR A 261 -5.33 -21.68 12.27
N MET A 262 -4.78 -20.73 11.50
CA MET A 262 -5.37 -20.28 10.25
C MET A 262 -5.31 -21.39 9.20
N VAL A 263 -4.20 -22.14 9.17
CA VAL A 263 -4.05 -23.32 8.30
C VAL A 263 -5.11 -24.36 8.62
N VAL A 264 -5.26 -24.75 9.90
CA VAL A 264 -6.27 -25.72 10.31
C VAL A 264 -7.68 -25.21 10.00
N LEU A 265 -7.98 -23.93 10.26
CA LEU A 265 -9.27 -23.33 9.92
C LEU A 265 -9.56 -23.40 8.41
N ALA A 266 -8.61 -23.02 7.55
CA ALA A 266 -8.75 -23.05 6.11
C ALA A 266 -8.92 -24.49 5.57
N VAL A 267 -8.13 -25.42 6.11
CA VAL A 267 -8.25 -26.85 5.79
C VAL A 267 -9.62 -27.39 6.17
N LEU A 268 -10.11 -27.11 7.37
CA LEU A 268 -11.46 -27.52 7.80
C LEU A 268 -12.56 -26.87 6.96
N ALA A 269 -12.38 -25.59 6.57
CA ALA A 269 -13.31 -24.89 5.70
C ALA A 269 -13.45 -25.56 4.31
N LEU A 270 -12.39 -26.20 3.81
CA LEU A 270 -12.38 -26.91 2.53
C LEU A 270 -12.77 -28.40 2.67
N ILE A 271 -12.16 -29.13 3.61
CA ILE A 271 -12.32 -30.58 3.76
C ILE A 271 -13.72 -30.95 4.24
N ILE A 272 -14.28 -30.23 5.22
CA ILE A 272 -15.59 -30.60 5.78
C ILE A 272 -16.68 -30.53 4.68
N PRO A 273 -16.82 -29.45 3.90
CA PRO A 273 -17.79 -29.43 2.80
C PRO A 273 -17.47 -30.43 1.68
N LEU A 274 -16.18 -30.70 1.41
CA LEU A 274 -15.75 -31.69 0.43
C LEU A 274 -16.25 -33.10 0.80
N LEU A 275 -16.06 -33.51 2.06
CA LEU A 275 -16.42 -34.84 2.57
C LEU A 275 -17.92 -34.97 2.88
N THR A 276 -18.53 -33.96 3.49
CA THR A 276 -19.92 -34.05 4.00
C THR A 276 -20.97 -33.52 3.02
N GLY A 277 -20.57 -32.72 2.03
CA GLY A 277 -21.49 -31.99 1.14
C GLY A 277 -22.27 -30.86 1.83
N LYS A 278 -21.98 -30.55 3.09
CA LYS A 278 -22.66 -29.52 3.89
C LYS A 278 -21.74 -28.32 4.13
N GLY A 279 -22.29 -27.12 4.09
CA GLY A 279 -21.54 -25.90 4.36
C GLY A 279 -21.20 -25.78 5.85
N TYR A 280 -19.92 -25.86 6.19
CA TYR A 280 -19.40 -25.69 7.54
C TYR A 280 -19.07 -24.23 7.85
N TYR A 281 -18.03 -23.69 7.21
CA TYR A 281 -17.41 -22.41 7.55
C TYR A 281 -18.41 -21.24 7.52
N CYS A 282 -19.09 -21.02 6.39
CA CYS A 282 -20.06 -19.94 6.21
C CYS A 282 -21.27 -20.04 7.16
N THR A 283 -21.52 -21.22 7.74
CA THR A 283 -22.70 -21.51 8.55
C THR A 283 -22.42 -21.41 10.05
N TRP A 284 -21.23 -21.84 10.48
CA TRP A 284 -20.91 -22.06 11.90
C TRP A 284 -19.71 -21.26 12.40
N TYR A 285 -18.85 -20.73 11.53
CA TYR A 285 -17.61 -20.06 11.93
C TYR A 285 -17.52 -18.61 11.42
N CYS A 286 -17.92 -18.34 10.18
CA CYS A 286 -17.74 -17.05 9.53
C CYS A 286 -18.46 -15.91 10.28
N PRO A 287 -17.75 -14.88 10.79
CA PRO A 287 -18.34 -13.80 11.57
C PRO A 287 -19.36 -12.99 10.77
N PHE A 288 -19.09 -12.67 9.50
CA PHE A 288 -20.01 -11.91 8.67
C PHE A 288 -21.27 -12.68 8.28
N GLY A 289 -21.13 -13.98 8.00
CA GLY A 289 -22.27 -14.86 7.75
C GLY A 289 -23.16 -15.00 8.97
N ALA A 290 -22.56 -15.09 10.16
CA ALA A 290 -23.27 -15.14 11.42
C ALA A 290 -24.00 -13.83 11.74
N ALA A 291 -23.35 -12.67 11.54
CA ALA A 291 -23.95 -11.36 11.73
C ALA A 291 -25.20 -11.17 10.84
N GLN A 292 -25.10 -11.50 9.54
CA GLN A 292 -26.24 -11.42 8.62
C GLN A 292 -27.38 -12.38 9.00
N GLU A 293 -27.07 -13.58 9.51
CA GLU A 293 -28.12 -14.51 9.98
C GLU A 293 -28.81 -14.01 11.25
N LEU A 294 -28.05 -13.48 12.21
CA LEU A 294 -28.62 -12.93 13.45
C LEU A 294 -29.57 -11.77 13.17
N ILE A 295 -29.14 -10.80 12.35
CA ILE A 295 -29.99 -9.69 11.91
C ILE A 295 -31.17 -10.22 11.09
N GLY A 296 -30.92 -11.22 10.25
CA GLY A 296 -31.96 -11.91 9.51
C GLY A 296 -33.05 -12.48 10.40
N ASN A 297 -32.72 -12.99 11.58
CA ASN A 297 -33.72 -13.59 12.47
C ASN A 297 -34.59 -12.55 13.20
N LEU A 298 -34.31 -11.24 13.08
CA LEU A 298 -35.12 -10.18 13.69
C LEU A 298 -36.41 -9.87 12.93
N CYS A 299 -36.48 -10.24 11.64
CA CYS A 299 -37.66 -10.00 10.81
C CYS A 299 -38.30 -11.32 10.35
N PRO A 300 -39.57 -11.59 10.64
CA PRO A 300 -40.24 -12.84 10.30
C PRO A 300 -40.59 -12.94 8.81
N LYS A 301 -40.95 -11.81 8.16
CA LYS A 301 -41.33 -11.78 6.74
C LYS A 301 -40.12 -11.46 5.88
N LYS A 302 -39.64 -12.47 5.13
CA LYS A 302 -38.49 -12.34 4.24
C LYS A 302 -38.91 -12.13 2.81
N PHE A 303 -38.20 -11.24 2.13
CA PHE A 303 -38.27 -11.12 0.68
C PHE A 303 -37.42 -12.21 0.04
N THR A 304 -38.03 -12.98 -0.85
CA THR A 304 -37.35 -13.94 -1.71
C THR A 304 -37.44 -13.42 -3.14
N PRO A 305 -36.31 -13.03 -3.76
CA PRO A 305 -36.30 -12.63 -5.17
C PRO A 305 -36.94 -13.71 -6.04
N SER A 306 -37.71 -13.33 -7.06
CA SER A 306 -38.36 -14.23 -8.02
C SER A 306 -38.17 -13.74 -9.46
N GLY A 307 -38.37 -14.64 -10.44
CA GLY A 307 -38.24 -14.33 -11.87
C GLY A 307 -36.82 -13.95 -12.30
N GLU A 308 -36.70 -13.13 -13.33
CA GLU A 308 -35.43 -12.71 -13.94
C GLU A 308 -34.47 -12.03 -12.93
N PHE A 309 -35.02 -11.29 -11.97
CA PHE A 309 -34.21 -10.65 -10.93
C PHE A 309 -33.50 -11.66 -10.02
N ARG A 310 -34.15 -12.78 -9.69
CA ARG A 310 -33.49 -13.88 -8.95
C ARG A 310 -32.37 -14.49 -9.78
N GLU A 311 -32.61 -14.71 -11.07
CA GLU A 311 -31.60 -15.28 -11.97
C GLU A 311 -30.35 -14.41 -12.06
N PHE A 312 -30.54 -13.09 -12.19
CA PHE A 312 -29.44 -12.13 -12.18
C PHE A 312 -28.64 -12.21 -10.87
N LEU A 313 -29.32 -12.15 -9.72
CA LEU A 313 -28.66 -12.16 -8.40
C LEU A 313 -27.85 -13.44 -8.14
N VAL A 314 -28.37 -14.60 -8.55
CA VAL A 314 -27.67 -15.89 -8.37
C VAL A 314 -26.41 -15.97 -9.25
N ARG A 315 -26.38 -15.26 -10.39
CA ARG A 315 -25.20 -15.18 -11.28
C ARG A 315 -24.12 -14.22 -10.77
N LEU A 316 -24.46 -13.21 -9.97
CA LEU A 316 -23.49 -12.21 -9.50
C LEU A 316 -22.31 -12.83 -8.75
N ARG A 317 -22.59 -13.72 -7.79
CA ARG A 317 -21.56 -14.34 -6.94
C ARG A 317 -20.48 -15.10 -7.74
N PRO A 318 -20.83 -16.02 -8.67
CA PRO A 318 -19.84 -16.66 -9.53
C PRO A 318 -19.18 -15.69 -10.52
N SER A 319 -19.92 -14.71 -11.06
CA SER A 319 -19.35 -13.70 -11.96
C SER A 319 -18.28 -12.84 -11.28
N ILE A 320 -18.50 -12.41 -10.03
CA ILE A 320 -17.53 -11.65 -9.24
C ILE A 320 -16.23 -12.45 -9.08
N LEU A 321 -16.32 -13.72 -8.67
CA LEU A 321 -15.14 -14.57 -8.54
C LEU A 321 -14.41 -14.72 -9.89
N MET A 322 -15.14 -14.93 -11.00
CA MET A 322 -14.52 -15.04 -12.33
C MET A 322 -13.81 -13.76 -12.76
N VAL A 323 -14.41 -12.59 -12.53
CA VAL A 323 -13.79 -11.30 -12.85
C VAL A 323 -12.53 -11.10 -12.03
N ILE A 324 -12.56 -11.38 -10.72
CA ILE A 324 -11.37 -11.29 -9.87
C ILE A 324 -10.29 -12.26 -10.35
N SER A 325 -10.64 -13.53 -10.59
CA SER A 325 -9.70 -14.52 -11.13
C SER A 325 -9.10 -14.08 -12.46
N PHE A 326 -9.91 -13.54 -13.39
CA PHE A 326 -9.43 -13.02 -14.67
C PHE A 326 -8.47 -11.85 -14.48
N LEU A 327 -8.81 -10.87 -13.65
CA LEU A 327 -7.95 -9.71 -13.41
C LEU A 327 -6.63 -10.11 -12.75
N LEU A 328 -6.66 -11.05 -11.79
CA LEU A 328 -5.45 -11.60 -11.18
C LEU A 328 -4.59 -12.36 -12.21
N ILE A 329 -5.20 -13.21 -13.05
CA ILE A 329 -4.50 -13.91 -14.15
C ILE A 329 -3.96 -12.91 -15.18
N ALA A 330 -4.66 -11.80 -15.43
CA ALA A 330 -4.23 -10.73 -16.33
C ALA A 330 -3.12 -9.86 -15.73
N GLY A 331 -2.78 -10.01 -14.44
CA GLY A 331 -1.71 -9.27 -13.77
C GLY A 331 -2.14 -7.90 -13.25
N VAL A 332 -3.43 -7.65 -13.13
CA VAL A 332 -3.95 -6.43 -12.50
C VAL A 332 -3.75 -6.55 -10.99
N LYS A 333 -2.98 -5.63 -10.41
CA LYS A 333 -2.80 -5.55 -8.94
C LYS A 333 -4.11 -5.09 -8.31
N ILE A 334 -4.78 -5.98 -7.57
CA ILE A 334 -6.01 -5.70 -6.84
C ILE A 334 -5.73 -5.95 -5.35
N ASP A 335 -6.11 -5.00 -4.49
CA ASP A 335 -6.17 -5.28 -3.05
C ASP A 335 -7.38 -6.18 -2.74
N LEU A 336 -7.10 -7.46 -2.51
CA LEU A 336 -8.11 -8.48 -2.20
C LEU A 336 -8.83 -8.22 -0.87
N ASN A 337 -8.31 -7.35 0.00
CA ASN A 337 -8.95 -7.01 1.28
C ASN A 337 -10.12 -6.03 1.11
N CYS A 338 -10.19 -5.32 -0.01
CA CYS A 338 -11.31 -4.43 -0.35
C CYS A 338 -12.45 -5.14 -1.07
N VAL A 339 -12.25 -6.40 -1.44
CA VAL A 339 -13.24 -7.19 -2.19
C VAL A 339 -14.29 -7.80 -1.25
N GLU A 340 -13.97 -7.95 0.03
CA GLU A 340 -14.84 -8.57 1.02
C GLU A 340 -14.97 -7.71 2.29
N PRO A 341 -16.18 -7.57 2.86
CA PRO A 341 -16.43 -6.72 4.04
C PRO A 341 -15.86 -7.32 5.34
N PHE A 342 -15.04 -8.37 5.27
CA PHE A 342 -14.49 -9.03 6.45
C PHE A 342 -13.53 -8.13 7.23
N SER A 343 -12.84 -7.22 6.54
CA SER A 343 -11.98 -6.21 7.16
C SER A 343 -12.75 -5.28 8.11
N ALA A 344 -14.07 -5.10 7.94
CA ALA A 344 -14.91 -4.30 8.84
C ALA A 344 -14.99 -4.85 10.28
N PHE A 345 -14.66 -6.12 10.52
CA PHE A 345 -14.55 -6.66 11.88
C PHE A 345 -13.30 -6.19 12.62
N VAL A 346 -12.34 -5.61 11.91
CA VAL A 346 -11.14 -5.03 12.51
C VAL A 346 -11.39 -3.54 12.75
N ILE A 347 -12.27 -3.24 13.73
CA ILE A 347 -12.88 -1.90 13.89
C ILE A 347 -11.86 -0.78 13.89
N LYS A 348 -10.71 -1.01 14.54
CA LYS A 348 -9.74 0.05 14.73
C LYS A 348 -9.01 0.42 13.43
N SER A 349 -9.06 -0.42 12.38
CA SER A 349 -8.29 -0.28 11.14
C SER A 349 -9.08 -0.34 9.83
N ALA A 350 -10.36 -0.71 9.87
CA ALA A 350 -11.18 -0.76 8.68
C ALA A 350 -11.43 0.65 8.12
N SER A 351 -11.35 0.78 6.79
CA SER A 351 -11.74 1.99 6.07
C SER A 351 -13.21 2.33 6.35
N PHE A 352 -13.54 3.62 6.43
CA PHE A 352 -14.92 4.08 6.52
C PHE A 352 -15.80 3.49 5.39
N VAL A 353 -15.24 3.35 4.18
CA VAL A 353 -15.94 2.74 3.05
C VAL A 353 -16.31 1.27 3.33
N MET A 354 -15.40 0.50 3.94
CA MET A 354 -15.67 -0.91 4.28
C MET A 354 -16.69 -1.06 5.40
N PHE A 355 -16.72 -0.13 6.37
CA PHE A 355 -17.78 -0.08 7.36
C PHE A 355 -19.15 0.20 6.75
N VAL A 356 -19.24 1.23 5.91
CA VAL A 356 -20.49 1.59 5.21
C VAL A 356 -20.94 0.39 4.36
N PHE A 357 -20.02 -0.21 3.62
CA PHE A 357 -20.28 -1.38 2.78
C PHE A 357 -20.80 -2.58 3.59
N ALA A 358 -20.13 -2.94 4.68
CA ALA A 358 -20.57 -4.01 5.58
C ALA A 358 -21.94 -3.68 6.20
N LEU A 359 -22.15 -2.45 6.65
CA LEU A 359 -23.40 -1.98 7.25
C LEU A 359 -24.57 -2.08 6.26
N VAL A 360 -24.37 -1.67 5.00
CA VAL A 360 -25.40 -1.78 3.95
C VAL A 360 -25.89 -3.23 3.81
N PHE A 361 -24.99 -4.21 3.73
CA PHE A 361 -25.39 -5.62 3.61
C PHE A 361 -26.00 -6.18 4.90
N LEU A 362 -25.57 -5.71 6.06
CA LEU A 362 -26.21 -6.03 7.34
C LEU A 362 -27.63 -5.46 7.41
N LEU A 363 -27.87 -4.24 6.94
CA LEU A 363 -29.20 -3.64 6.86
C LEU A 363 -30.10 -4.38 5.87
N ILE A 364 -29.60 -4.74 4.69
CA ILE A 364 -30.35 -5.55 3.72
C ILE A 364 -30.71 -6.92 4.31
N SER A 365 -29.91 -7.45 5.25
CA SER A 365 -30.16 -8.74 5.92
C SER A 365 -31.47 -8.76 6.73
N PHE A 366 -32.01 -7.60 7.12
CA PHE A 366 -33.33 -7.52 7.74
C PHE A 366 -34.42 -8.03 6.79
N VAL A 367 -34.29 -7.83 5.49
CA VAL A 367 -35.35 -8.16 4.51
C VAL A 367 -34.99 -9.38 3.67
N VAL A 368 -33.71 -9.53 3.31
CA VAL A 368 -33.18 -10.63 2.50
C VAL A 368 -32.33 -11.54 3.38
N ARG A 369 -32.44 -12.87 3.25
CA ARG A 369 -31.58 -13.77 4.02
C ARG A 369 -30.15 -13.74 3.46
N ARG A 370 -29.18 -13.37 4.30
CA ARG A 370 -27.73 -13.42 4.02
C ARG A 370 -27.36 -12.88 2.61
N PRO A 371 -27.74 -11.64 2.27
CA PRO A 371 -27.61 -11.08 0.92
C PRO A 371 -26.18 -11.14 0.39
N TRP A 372 -25.17 -10.80 1.20
CA TRP A 372 -23.77 -10.88 0.78
C TRP A 372 -23.33 -12.32 0.53
N CYS A 373 -23.57 -13.21 1.51
CA CYS A 373 -23.12 -14.60 1.40
C CYS A 373 -23.80 -15.35 0.25
N ASN A 374 -25.04 -15.01 -0.08
CA ASN A 374 -25.79 -15.68 -1.14
C ASN A 374 -25.43 -15.14 -2.53
N TYR A 375 -25.18 -13.83 -2.68
CA TYR A 375 -25.14 -13.19 -4.00
C TYR A 375 -23.82 -12.47 -4.35
N PHE A 376 -22.90 -12.23 -3.40
CA PHE A 376 -21.71 -11.41 -3.66
C PHE A 376 -20.39 -12.03 -3.18
N CYS A 377 -20.41 -12.89 -2.16
CA CYS A 377 -19.21 -13.36 -1.47
C CYS A 377 -18.31 -14.29 -2.32
N PRO A 378 -17.10 -13.86 -2.75
CA PRO A 378 -16.19 -14.68 -3.54
C PRO A 378 -15.53 -15.81 -2.73
N THR A 379 -15.11 -15.58 -1.47
CA THR A 379 -14.66 -16.67 -0.59
C THR A 379 -15.75 -17.71 -0.41
N GLY A 380 -16.98 -17.24 -0.20
CA GLY A 380 -18.13 -18.12 -0.14
C GLY A 380 -18.25 -18.94 -1.41
N GLN A 381 -18.08 -18.34 -2.60
CA GLN A 381 -18.19 -19.04 -3.88
C GLN A 381 -17.15 -20.17 -4.01
N ILE A 382 -15.91 -19.92 -3.61
CA ILE A 382 -14.85 -20.95 -3.59
C ILE A 382 -15.30 -22.15 -2.76
N LEU A 383 -15.77 -21.90 -1.53
CA LEU A 383 -16.22 -22.95 -0.62
C LEU A 383 -17.46 -23.70 -1.14
N GLU A 384 -18.34 -23.00 -1.85
CA GLU A 384 -19.53 -23.60 -2.46
C GLU A 384 -19.17 -24.50 -3.64
N CYS A 385 -18.25 -24.07 -4.51
CA CYS A 385 -17.74 -24.89 -5.61
C CYS A 385 -17.12 -26.21 -5.09
N VAL A 386 -16.39 -26.16 -3.98
CA VAL A 386 -15.81 -27.35 -3.33
C VAL A 386 -16.91 -28.27 -2.76
N ARG A 387 -18.01 -27.69 -2.27
CA ARG A 387 -19.15 -28.43 -1.70
C ARG A 387 -20.00 -29.14 -2.75
N SER A 388 -20.44 -28.42 -3.78
CA SER A 388 -21.40 -28.90 -4.77
C SER A 388 -20.74 -29.58 -5.97
N GLY A 389 -19.49 -29.24 -6.29
CA GLY A 389 -18.89 -29.55 -7.59
C GLY A 389 -19.41 -28.63 -8.69
N MET A 390 -18.65 -28.49 -9.77
CA MET A 390 -18.91 -27.48 -10.81
C MET A 390 -20.10 -27.76 -11.73
N ALA A 391 -20.49 -29.02 -11.89
CA ALA A 391 -21.65 -29.38 -12.72
C ALA A 391 -22.99 -28.96 -12.08
N ASP A 392 -23.00 -28.76 -10.75
CA ASP A 392 -24.21 -28.54 -9.97
C ASP A 392 -24.45 -27.08 -9.56
N CYS A 393 -23.53 -26.15 -9.89
CA CYS A 393 -23.68 -24.73 -9.53
C CYS A 393 -24.82 -24.01 -10.28
N ASN A 394 -25.39 -24.64 -11.32
CA ASN A 394 -26.53 -24.14 -12.10
C ASN A 394 -27.82 -24.97 -11.97
N THR A 395 -27.79 -26.13 -11.31
CA THR A 395 -28.91 -27.11 -11.37
C THR A 395 -29.71 -27.25 -10.08
N ALA A 396 -29.43 -26.44 -9.05
CA ALA A 396 -30.13 -26.54 -7.77
C ALA A 396 -31.64 -26.18 -7.82
N ASP A 397 -32.18 -25.73 -8.96
CA ASP A 397 -33.62 -25.69 -9.25
C ASP A 397 -33.83 -25.50 -10.77
N SER A 398 -33.66 -26.54 -11.59
CA SER A 398 -34.00 -26.47 -13.03
C SER A 398 -35.22 -27.32 -13.37
N ASN A 399 -36.38 -26.89 -12.89
CA ASN A 399 -37.58 -26.95 -13.73
C ASN A 399 -37.65 -25.60 -14.42
N ILE A 400 -37.22 -25.49 -15.69
CA ILE A 400 -37.79 -24.63 -16.74
C ILE A 400 -36.92 -24.65 -18.03
N ASN A 401 -37.66 -24.57 -19.13
CA ASN A 401 -37.46 -24.69 -20.57
C ASN A 401 -36.17 -24.24 -21.27
N LYS A 402 -35.89 -24.99 -22.35
CA LYS A 402 -34.99 -24.74 -23.49
C LYS A 402 -35.38 -23.45 -24.22
N GLY A 403 -34.41 -22.58 -24.55
CA GLY A 403 -34.67 -21.47 -25.47
C GLY A 403 -33.59 -20.40 -25.67
N THR A 404 -32.60 -20.27 -24.79
CA THR A 404 -31.53 -19.24 -24.94
C THR A 404 -30.16 -19.90 -24.89
N HIS A 405 -29.26 -19.49 -25.80
CA HIS A 405 -27.83 -19.82 -25.75
C HIS A 405 -27.20 -19.19 -24.50
N ILE A 406 -27.36 -19.87 -23.36
CA ILE A 406 -26.70 -19.53 -22.11
C ILE A 406 -25.30 -20.12 -22.20
N VAL A 407 -24.28 -19.26 -22.33
CA VAL A 407 -22.87 -19.68 -22.19
C VAL A 407 -22.76 -20.41 -20.87
N LYS A 408 -22.39 -21.69 -20.93
CA LYS A 408 -22.32 -22.49 -19.70
C LYS A 408 -21.11 -22.02 -18.90
N ILE A 409 -21.27 -21.88 -17.58
CA ILE A 409 -20.15 -21.54 -16.68
C ILE A 409 -18.95 -22.48 -16.89
N SER A 410 -19.19 -23.75 -17.25
CA SER A 410 -18.14 -24.69 -17.64
C SER A 410 -17.34 -24.26 -18.87
N GLU A 411 -17.95 -23.58 -19.83
CA GLU A 411 -17.26 -23.06 -21.04
C GLU A 411 -16.39 -21.85 -20.69
N VAL A 412 -16.89 -20.94 -19.83
CA VAL A 412 -16.11 -19.80 -19.32
C VAL A 412 -14.95 -20.29 -18.46
N ILE A 413 -15.16 -21.31 -17.65
CA ILE A 413 -14.09 -21.89 -16.84
C ILE A 413 -13.10 -22.67 -17.69
N ASN A 414 -13.53 -23.42 -18.70
CA ASN A 414 -12.61 -24.03 -19.67
C ASN A 414 -11.75 -22.97 -20.37
N LEU A 415 -12.34 -21.82 -20.71
CA LEU A 415 -11.62 -20.69 -21.28
C LEU A 415 -10.62 -20.10 -20.27
N LEU A 416 -11.04 -19.84 -19.03
CA LEU A 416 -10.14 -19.35 -17.98
C LEU A 416 -9.04 -20.35 -17.62
N LEU A 417 -9.34 -21.65 -17.63
CA LEU A 417 -8.38 -22.73 -17.43
C LEU A 417 -7.39 -22.77 -18.61
N ALA A 418 -7.88 -22.63 -19.85
CA ALA A 418 -7.03 -22.54 -21.02
C ALA A 418 -6.13 -21.29 -20.96
N ILE A 419 -6.67 -20.13 -20.57
CA ILE A 419 -5.88 -18.90 -20.35
C ILE A 419 -4.86 -19.11 -19.23
N ALA A 420 -5.25 -19.72 -18.11
CA ALA A 420 -4.34 -20.02 -17.00
C ALA A 420 -3.23 -20.97 -17.44
N ILE A 421 -3.55 -22.04 -18.19
CA ILE A 421 -2.59 -22.97 -18.76
C ILE A 421 -1.68 -22.25 -19.77
N ILE A 422 -2.23 -21.39 -20.64
CA ILE A 422 -1.44 -20.57 -21.57
C ILE A 422 -0.51 -19.63 -20.79
N VAL A 423 -0.97 -18.98 -19.73
CA VAL A 423 -0.15 -18.13 -18.86
C VAL A 423 0.89 -18.94 -18.09
N ILE A 424 0.64 -20.21 -17.77
CA ILE A 424 1.62 -21.11 -17.16
C ILE A 424 2.67 -21.54 -18.21
N LEU A 425 2.25 -21.84 -19.44
CA LEU A 425 3.12 -22.28 -20.54
C LEU A 425 3.91 -21.13 -21.20
N LEU A 426 3.33 -19.93 -21.25
CA LEU A 426 3.93 -18.69 -21.78
C LEU A 426 4.43 -17.76 -20.66
N GLY A 427 4.19 -18.12 -19.41
CA GLY A 427 4.72 -17.43 -18.23
C GLY A 427 6.24 -17.41 -18.32
N PRO A 428 6.91 -16.42 -17.72
CA PRO A 428 8.24 -16.02 -18.13
C PRO A 428 9.18 -17.23 -18.11
N THR A 429 9.50 -17.73 -19.30
CA THR A 429 10.83 -18.26 -19.53
C THR A 429 11.77 -17.12 -19.17
N ALA A 430 12.83 -17.45 -18.42
CA ALA A 430 13.95 -16.55 -18.18
C ALA A 430 14.31 -15.76 -19.46
N PRO A 431 14.79 -14.53 -19.27
CA PRO A 431 14.38 -13.32 -19.99
C PRO A 431 14.58 -13.42 -21.51
N SER A 432 13.59 -12.93 -22.24
CA SER A 432 13.75 -12.57 -23.65
C SER A 432 14.75 -11.43 -23.75
N PHE A 433 15.98 -11.79 -24.08
CA PHE A 433 16.86 -11.03 -24.96
C PHE A 433 16.04 -10.47 -26.13
N VAL A 434 15.68 -9.18 -26.06
CA VAL A 434 15.38 -8.36 -27.23
C VAL A 434 16.22 -7.11 -27.09
N GLY A 435 17.22 -7.03 -27.95
CA GLY A 435 18.33 -6.11 -27.85
C GLY A 435 17.92 -4.64 -28.00
N VAL A 436 18.35 -3.85 -27.02
CA VAL A 436 18.92 -2.54 -27.32
C VAL A 436 20.42 -2.72 -27.19
N LYS A 437 21.13 -2.50 -28.30
CA LYS A 437 22.59 -2.64 -28.42
C LYS A 437 23.26 -1.96 -27.22
N SER A 438 24.06 -2.75 -26.48
CA SER A 438 25.20 -2.23 -25.74
C SER A 438 26.10 -1.51 -26.75
N ALA A 439 26.03 -0.19 -26.78
CA ALA A 439 27.12 0.61 -27.32
C ALA A 439 28.29 0.44 -26.34
N GLU A 440 29.33 -0.25 -26.80
CA GLU A 440 30.67 -0.11 -26.26
C GLU A 440 30.97 1.40 -26.18
N VAL A 441 31.11 1.93 -24.96
CA VAL A 441 31.86 3.16 -24.76
C VAL A 441 33.16 2.76 -24.10
N SER A 442 34.11 2.54 -25.00
CA SER A 442 35.54 2.50 -24.82
C SER A 442 36.01 3.53 -23.80
N ALA A 443 37.01 3.12 -23.02
CA ALA A 443 37.85 4.03 -22.25
C ALA A 443 38.30 5.21 -23.13
N VAL A 444 37.99 6.43 -22.69
CA VAL A 444 38.64 7.65 -23.16
C VAL A 444 39.14 8.37 -21.92
N ASN A 445 40.46 8.28 -21.73
CA ASN A 445 41.21 9.34 -21.08
C ASN A 445 40.98 10.60 -21.90
N ASP A 446 40.50 11.68 -21.28
CA ASP A 446 41.18 12.96 -21.44
C ASP A 446 40.81 13.93 -20.33
N SER A 447 41.87 14.47 -19.75
CA SER A 447 41.97 15.67 -18.96
C SER A 447 41.16 16.83 -19.54
N ALA A 448 40.18 17.31 -18.78
CA ALA A 448 39.74 18.71 -18.82
C ALA A 448 39.15 19.08 -17.45
N SER A 449 39.92 19.85 -16.70
CA SER A 449 39.54 20.55 -15.48
C SER A 449 38.33 21.46 -15.73
N VAL A 450 37.18 21.13 -15.12
CA VAL A 450 36.13 22.11 -14.86
C VAL A 450 36.15 22.43 -13.37
N VAL A 451 36.84 23.52 -13.06
CA VAL A 451 36.82 24.18 -11.76
C VAL A 451 35.46 24.84 -11.59
N VAL A 452 34.68 24.41 -10.60
CA VAL A 452 33.56 25.20 -10.07
C VAL A 452 33.98 25.68 -8.67
N PRO A 453 33.79 26.96 -8.32
CA PRO A 453 34.54 27.60 -7.24
C PRO A 453 34.14 27.09 -5.87
N ASN A 454 35.17 26.88 -5.05
CA ASN A 454 35.10 26.60 -3.64
C ASN A 454 34.48 27.81 -2.90
N ALA A 455 33.25 27.70 -2.43
CA ALA A 455 32.68 28.64 -1.46
C ALA A 455 32.99 28.11 -0.04
N GLY A 456 34.24 28.29 0.36
CA GLY A 456 34.66 28.13 1.75
C GLY A 456 33.97 29.20 2.61
N GLY A 457 33.14 28.75 3.54
CA GLY A 457 32.61 29.55 4.64
C GLY A 457 32.63 28.70 5.89
N ALA A 458 33.64 28.93 6.73
CA ALA A 458 33.82 28.26 8.02
C ALA A 458 32.55 28.35 8.87
N ILE A 459 32.09 27.22 9.43
CA ILE A 459 31.21 27.21 10.59
C ILE A 459 32.03 26.63 11.73
N SER A 460 32.40 27.52 12.64
CA SER A 460 33.06 27.19 13.90
C SER A 460 32.19 26.23 14.71
N GLU A 461 32.79 25.15 15.18
CA GLU A 461 32.24 24.31 16.22
C GLU A 461 31.96 25.15 17.47
N THR A 462 30.69 25.22 17.86
CA THR A 462 30.29 25.56 19.22
C THR A 462 29.49 24.41 19.80
N LYS A 463 29.87 24.05 21.03
CA LYS A 463 29.50 22.85 21.78
C LYS A 463 28.01 22.79 22.15
N GLY A 464 27.42 21.60 21.97
CA GLY A 464 26.27 21.10 22.75
C GLY A 464 24.87 21.43 22.21
N GLY A 465 24.19 20.45 21.61
CA GLY A 465 22.76 20.51 21.26
C GLY A 465 22.35 19.36 20.32
N GLY A 466 21.38 18.53 20.72
CA GLY A 466 21.14 17.20 20.14
C GLY A 466 20.23 17.13 18.90
N ILE A 467 20.38 16.01 18.16
CA ILE A 467 19.41 15.21 17.35
C ILE A 467 18.46 15.93 16.35
N LEU A 468 18.41 17.26 16.29
CA LEU A 468 17.62 18.05 15.33
C LEU A 468 18.54 18.83 14.40
N SER A 469 19.42 18.14 13.66
CA SER A 469 20.24 18.84 12.66
C SER A 469 19.38 19.21 11.44
N GLU A 470 19.28 20.50 11.16
CA GLU A 470 18.62 21.05 9.99
C GLU A 470 19.32 20.53 8.71
N ASN A 471 18.67 19.65 7.95
CA ASN A 471 19.22 19.19 6.67
C ASN A 471 19.08 20.27 5.58
N GLN A 472 19.78 20.13 4.46
CA GLN A 472 19.80 21.17 3.41
C GLN A 472 18.40 21.50 2.89
N THR A 473 17.52 20.50 2.72
CA THR A 473 16.14 20.74 2.26
C THR A 473 15.33 21.52 3.29
N LEU A 474 15.40 21.14 4.57
CA LEU A 474 14.73 21.86 5.66
C LEU A 474 15.27 23.29 5.78
N LYS A 475 16.59 23.47 5.64
CA LYS A 475 17.23 24.78 5.59
C LYS A 475 16.68 25.62 4.44
N ILE A 476 16.56 25.07 3.23
CA ILE A 476 15.93 25.77 2.11
C ILE A 476 14.47 26.12 2.41
N ILE A 477 13.68 25.19 2.96
CA ILE A 477 12.27 25.44 3.32
C ILE A 477 12.15 26.57 4.35
N HIS A 478 12.98 26.56 5.38
CA HIS A 478 12.97 27.56 6.45
C HIS A 478 13.59 28.91 6.02
N GLN A 479 14.56 28.89 5.11
CA GLN A 479 15.18 30.11 4.55
C GLN A 479 14.37 30.74 3.43
N ARG A 480 13.48 29.99 2.76
CA ARG A 480 12.66 30.50 1.65
C ARG A 480 11.87 31.73 2.09
N LYS A 481 12.09 32.83 1.37
CA LYS A 481 11.43 34.12 1.56
C LYS A 481 10.81 34.61 0.26
N SER A 482 9.87 35.54 0.37
CA SER A 482 9.31 36.22 -0.81
C SER A 482 10.27 37.34 -1.20
N VAL A 483 11.03 37.14 -2.27
CA VAL A 483 11.98 38.13 -2.78
C VAL A 483 11.26 39.10 -3.72
N ARG A 484 11.38 40.39 -3.42
CA ARG A 484 10.77 41.48 -4.20
C ARG A 484 11.79 42.49 -4.71
N ASN A 485 13.04 42.36 -4.28
CA ASN A 485 14.15 43.20 -4.70
C ASN A 485 15.18 42.33 -5.42
N PHE A 486 15.37 42.58 -6.71
CA PHE A 486 16.23 41.80 -7.58
C PHE A 486 17.44 42.61 -8.04
N GLU A 487 18.57 41.94 -8.17
CA GLU A 487 19.75 42.46 -8.85
C GLU A 487 19.53 42.48 -10.37
N ASP A 488 20.26 43.35 -11.07
CA ASP A 488 20.28 43.39 -12.53
C ASP A 488 21.21 42.30 -13.09
N LYS A 489 20.86 41.04 -12.82
CA LYS A 489 21.60 39.85 -13.24
C LYS A 489 20.66 38.87 -13.96
N PRO A 490 21.01 38.42 -15.18
CA PRO A 490 20.14 37.53 -15.95
C PRO A 490 20.04 36.14 -15.32
N VAL A 491 18.88 35.50 -15.49
CA VAL A 491 18.64 34.09 -15.16
C VAL A 491 18.60 33.31 -16.48
N THR A 492 19.35 32.22 -16.57
CA THR A 492 19.48 31.49 -17.84
C THR A 492 18.24 30.65 -18.14
N LYS A 493 18.09 30.26 -19.40
CA LYS A 493 17.00 29.36 -19.83
C LYS A 493 17.06 28.02 -19.10
N GLU A 494 18.24 27.45 -18.92
CA GLU A 494 18.45 26.18 -18.21
C GLU A 494 18.02 26.28 -16.75
N GLN A 495 18.23 27.44 -16.12
CA GLN A 495 17.75 27.69 -14.77
C GLN A 495 16.22 27.73 -14.75
N PHE A 496 15.57 28.45 -15.67
CA PHE A 496 14.10 28.43 -15.79
C PHE A 496 13.55 27.03 -16.08
N GLU A 497 14.18 26.26 -16.95
CA GLU A 497 13.80 24.86 -17.23
C GLU A 497 13.94 24.00 -15.96
N THR A 498 15.00 24.20 -15.18
CA THR A 498 15.20 23.50 -13.90
C THR A 498 14.08 23.83 -12.91
N LEU A 499 13.70 25.10 -12.81
CA LEU A 499 12.58 25.55 -11.97
C LEU A 499 11.25 24.91 -12.39
N VAL A 500 10.97 24.86 -13.70
CA VAL A 500 9.76 24.24 -14.25
C VAL A 500 9.76 22.72 -14.07
N ARG A 501 10.90 22.04 -14.25
CA ARG A 501 11.01 20.59 -13.97
C ARG A 501 10.73 20.28 -12.50
N ALA A 502 11.24 21.10 -11.59
CA ALA A 502 10.93 20.96 -10.16
C ALA A 502 9.43 21.17 -9.88
N ALA A 503 8.81 22.13 -10.57
CA ALA A 503 7.36 22.38 -10.48
C ALA A 503 6.55 21.16 -10.98
N MET A 504 6.94 20.56 -12.11
CA MET A 504 6.30 19.36 -12.69
C MET A 504 6.42 18.11 -11.82
N ALA A 505 7.39 18.07 -10.89
CA ALA A 505 7.55 16.95 -9.96
C ALA A 505 6.54 16.98 -8.79
N ALA A 506 5.65 17.98 -8.73
CA ALA A 506 4.61 18.04 -7.71
C ALA A 506 3.55 16.92 -7.91
N PRO A 507 3.02 16.35 -6.81
CA PRO A 507 1.94 15.36 -6.88
C PRO A 507 0.64 16.03 -7.29
N THR A 508 -0.22 15.31 -8.00
CA THR A 508 -1.54 15.83 -8.40
C THR A 508 -2.69 14.86 -8.39
N ALA A 509 -3.89 15.42 -8.31
CA ALA A 509 -5.13 14.66 -8.22
C ALA A 509 -5.25 13.69 -9.40
N ARG A 510 -5.32 12.39 -9.10
CA ARG A 510 -5.38 11.31 -10.11
C ARG A 510 -4.24 11.34 -11.14
N ASN A 511 -3.10 11.94 -10.80
CA ASN A 511 -1.99 12.20 -11.71
C ASN A 511 -2.41 12.99 -12.98
N SER A 512 -3.36 13.92 -12.81
CA SER A 512 -4.04 14.58 -13.92
C SER A 512 -3.19 15.54 -14.72
N GLN A 513 -2.12 16.08 -14.15
CA GLN A 513 -1.20 16.94 -14.92
C GLN A 513 -1.84 18.21 -15.52
N PRO A 514 -2.74 18.93 -14.81
CA PRO A 514 -3.44 20.07 -15.39
C PRO A 514 -2.59 21.35 -15.45
N TRP A 515 -1.36 21.36 -14.93
CA TRP A 515 -0.54 22.57 -14.91
C TRP A 515 0.07 22.87 -16.27
N GLN A 516 0.10 24.16 -16.61
CA GLN A 516 0.82 24.74 -17.74
C GLN A 516 1.77 25.82 -17.20
N PHE A 517 2.94 25.95 -17.80
CA PHE A 517 3.95 26.94 -17.39
C PHE A 517 4.36 27.80 -18.56
N ILE A 518 4.35 29.12 -18.35
CA ILE A 518 4.82 30.09 -19.34
C ILE A 518 5.98 30.86 -18.73
N VAL A 519 7.17 30.65 -19.26
CA VAL A 519 8.36 31.45 -18.90
C VAL A 519 8.31 32.73 -19.70
N VAL A 520 8.42 33.88 -19.01
CA VAL A 520 8.39 35.21 -19.60
C VAL A 520 9.68 35.94 -19.24
N ASP A 521 10.54 36.14 -20.23
CA ASP A 521 11.76 36.96 -20.15
C ASP A 521 11.64 38.27 -20.96
N ASP A 522 10.55 38.41 -21.73
CA ASP A 522 10.19 39.62 -22.47
C ASP A 522 9.90 40.79 -21.52
N ARG A 523 10.72 41.85 -21.62
CA ARG A 523 10.65 43.02 -20.74
C ARG A 523 9.35 43.81 -20.89
N GLU A 524 8.82 43.91 -22.10
CA GLU A 524 7.58 44.65 -22.35
C GLU A 524 6.39 43.94 -21.68
N LYS A 525 6.32 42.61 -21.80
CA LYS A 525 5.28 41.80 -21.15
C LYS A 525 5.40 41.83 -19.63
N LEU A 526 6.62 41.75 -19.09
CA LEU A 526 6.85 41.87 -17.64
C LEU A 526 6.40 43.23 -17.10
N ASN A 527 6.71 44.32 -17.80
CA ASN A 527 6.30 45.67 -17.41
C ASN A 527 4.77 45.86 -17.48
N LYS A 528 4.12 45.36 -18.54
CA LYS A 528 2.65 45.38 -18.66
C LYS A 528 1.96 44.61 -17.53
N MET A 529 2.46 43.43 -17.19
CA MET A 529 1.97 42.68 -16.02
C MET A 529 2.24 43.42 -14.71
N ALA A 530 3.40 44.05 -14.55
CA ALA A 530 3.72 44.86 -13.37
C ALA A 530 2.74 46.02 -13.22
N GLU A 531 2.41 46.71 -14.31
CA GLU A 531 1.47 47.82 -14.35
C GLU A 531 0.06 47.37 -13.90
N GLY A 532 -0.46 46.32 -14.53
CA GLY A 532 -1.83 45.83 -14.30
C GLY A 532 -2.03 45.01 -13.03
N LEU A 533 -0.98 44.42 -12.44
CA LEU A 533 -1.09 43.62 -11.22
C LEU A 533 -0.70 44.43 -9.96
N PRO A 534 -1.61 44.61 -8.99
CA PRO A 534 -1.38 45.51 -7.85
C PRO A 534 -0.24 45.07 -6.93
N TYR A 535 0.03 43.77 -6.85
CA TYR A 535 1.03 43.19 -5.95
C TYR A 535 2.23 42.57 -6.67
N ALA A 536 2.41 42.84 -7.98
CA ALA A 536 3.47 42.27 -8.80
C ALA A 536 4.47 43.32 -9.34
N LYS A 537 4.55 44.52 -8.74
CA LYS A 537 5.43 45.61 -9.20
C LYS A 537 6.91 45.24 -9.31
N MET A 538 7.37 44.26 -8.54
CA MET A 538 8.74 43.74 -8.63
C MET A 538 9.08 43.10 -9.99
N LEU A 539 8.08 42.80 -10.84
CA LEU A 539 8.28 42.32 -12.21
C LEU A 539 9.11 43.30 -13.06
N GLU A 540 9.03 44.61 -12.78
CA GLU A 540 9.82 45.64 -13.49
C GLU A 540 11.33 45.39 -13.39
N LYS A 541 11.77 44.78 -12.28
CA LYS A 541 13.18 44.52 -11.96
C LYS A 541 13.55 43.03 -11.95
N ALA A 542 12.59 42.12 -12.06
CA ALA A 542 12.86 40.69 -12.10
C ALA A 542 13.58 40.30 -13.41
N ALA A 543 14.46 39.29 -13.36
CA ALA A 543 15.14 38.80 -14.56
C ALA A 543 14.16 38.15 -15.54
N GLY A 544 13.14 37.46 -15.00
CA GLY A 544 11.99 36.96 -15.75
C GLY A 544 10.88 36.53 -14.79
N ALA A 545 9.88 35.81 -15.31
CA ALA A 545 8.81 35.24 -14.51
C ALA A 545 8.37 33.88 -15.03
N VAL A 546 7.81 33.05 -14.15
CA VAL A 546 7.06 31.85 -14.53
C VAL A 546 5.60 32.07 -14.19
N VAL A 547 4.72 32.02 -15.19
CA VAL A 547 3.27 32.04 -15.00
C VAL A 547 2.77 30.60 -14.93
N VAL A 548 2.21 30.24 -13.78
CA VAL A 548 1.63 28.91 -13.53
C VAL A 548 0.14 28.98 -13.82
N CYS A 549 -0.33 28.18 -14.76
CA CYS A 549 -1.73 28.13 -15.18
C CYS A 549 -2.33 26.73 -15.00
N GLY A 550 -3.62 26.64 -14.75
CA GLY A 550 -4.38 25.40 -14.84
C GLY A 550 -5.08 25.28 -16.19
N ASP A 551 -5.02 24.09 -16.78
CA ASP A 551 -5.80 23.66 -17.94
C ASP A 551 -7.06 22.94 -17.46
N ILE A 552 -8.19 23.65 -17.56
CA ILE A 552 -9.47 23.17 -17.06
C ILE A 552 -9.96 21.96 -17.87
N LYS A 553 -9.57 21.84 -19.14
CA LYS A 553 -9.96 20.70 -19.97
C LYS A 553 -9.30 19.42 -19.45
N ILE A 554 -8.00 19.45 -19.21
CA ILE A 554 -7.27 18.30 -18.63
C ILE A 554 -7.89 17.88 -17.29
N ALA A 555 -8.19 18.86 -16.43
CA ALA A 555 -8.80 18.58 -15.13
C ALA A 555 -10.21 17.98 -15.28
N THR A 556 -11.01 18.46 -16.25
CA THR A 556 -12.38 17.96 -16.51
C THR A 556 -12.39 16.56 -17.10
N ASP A 557 -11.47 16.25 -18.03
CA ASP A 557 -11.38 14.93 -18.68
C ASP A 557 -11.12 13.80 -17.67
N LEU A 558 -10.52 14.12 -16.52
CA LEU A 558 -10.26 13.20 -15.41
C LEU A 558 -11.20 13.37 -14.21
N GLY A 559 -12.22 14.23 -14.32
CA GLY A 559 -13.22 14.47 -13.27
C GLY A 559 -12.64 15.06 -11.98
N VAL A 560 -11.64 15.94 -12.10
CA VAL A 560 -10.94 16.62 -11.00
C VAL A 560 -10.91 18.14 -11.20
N GLU A 561 -11.89 18.69 -11.92
CA GLU A 561 -12.00 20.11 -12.28
C GLU A 561 -12.04 21.08 -11.10
N LYS A 562 -12.26 20.59 -9.87
CA LYS A 562 -12.23 21.40 -8.64
C LYS A 562 -10.88 21.40 -7.94
N LEU A 563 -9.88 20.66 -8.45
CA LEU A 563 -8.61 20.43 -7.77
C LEU A 563 -7.39 21.05 -8.48
N TRP A 564 -7.56 21.61 -9.69
CA TRP A 564 -6.47 22.20 -10.46
C TRP A 564 -5.72 23.31 -9.70
N GLU A 565 -6.42 24.05 -8.84
CA GLU A 565 -5.82 25.09 -7.99
C GLU A 565 -4.83 24.50 -6.98
N HIS A 566 -5.16 23.36 -6.37
CA HIS A 566 -4.29 22.66 -5.42
C HIS A 566 -3.06 22.09 -6.13
N ASP A 567 -3.29 21.49 -7.29
CA ASP A 567 -2.26 20.92 -8.15
C ASP A 567 -1.25 21.99 -8.59
N CYS A 568 -1.74 23.11 -9.13
CA CYS A 568 -0.90 24.25 -9.52
C CYS A 568 -0.23 24.91 -8.30
N SER A 569 -0.85 24.88 -7.12
CA SER A 569 -0.27 25.43 -5.90
C SER A 569 0.91 24.60 -5.38
N ALA A 570 0.79 23.27 -5.42
CA ALA A 570 1.89 22.37 -5.08
C ALA A 570 3.07 22.57 -6.04
N ALA A 571 2.80 22.64 -7.34
CA ALA A 571 3.81 22.93 -8.36
C ALA A 571 4.51 24.28 -8.14
N THR A 572 3.74 25.33 -7.83
CA THR A 572 4.30 26.65 -7.53
C THR A 572 5.18 26.62 -6.29
N GLN A 573 4.81 25.87 -5.24
CA GLN A 573 5.64 25.75 -4.05
C GLN A 573 6.96 25.02 -4.31
N ASN A 574 6.95 23.95 -5.11
CA ASN A 574 8.19 23.30 -5.55
C ASN A 574 9.11 24.26 -6.33
N LEU A 575 8.52 25.05 -7.24
CA LEU A 575 9.25 26.08 -7.99
C LEU A 575 9.94 27.09 -7.07
N LEU A 576 9.24 27.58 -6.04
CA LEU A 576 9.80 28.54 -5.08
C LEU A 576 10.94 27.95 -4.24
N LEU A 577 10.85 26.67 -3.86
CA LEU A 577 11.91 25.98 -3.13
C LEU A 577 13.13 25.72 -4.02
N ALA A 578 12.91 25.36 -5.29
CA ALA A 578 13.98 25.20 -6.26
C ALA A 578 14.70 26.53 -6.56
N ALA A 579 13.96 27.65 -6.64
CA ALA A 579 14.58 28.96 -6.77
C ALA A 579 15.51 29.26 -5.58
N GLU A 580 15.04 29.09 -4.36
CA GLU A 580 15.86 29.31 -3.15
C GLU A 580 17.07 28.37 -3.10
N SER A 581 16.94 27.09 -3.50
CA SER A 581 18.06 26.14 -3.50
C SER A 581 19.16 26.48 -4.51
N MET A 582 18.80 27.16 -5.60
CA MET A 582 19.72 27.64 -6.63
C MET A 582 20.32 29.01 -6.32
N GLY A 583 20.00 29.59 -5.15
CA GLY A 583 20.39 30.95 -4.78
C GLY A 583 19.64 32.05 -5.53
N LEU A 584 18.55 31.69 -6.22
CA LEU A 584 17.62 32.63 -6.82
C LEU A 584 16.60 33.11 -5.79
N GLY A 585 16.01 34.27 -6.08
CA GLY A 585 14.87 34.82 -5.38
C GLY A 585 13.61 34.66 -6.22
N ALA A 586 12.50 34.36 -5.55
CA ALA A 586 11.19 34.32 -6.19
C ALA A 586 10.08 34.74 -5.23
N VAL A 587 8.93 35.14 -5.78
CA VAL A 587 7.75 35.50 -4.99
C VAL A 587 6.46 35.04 -5.66
N TRP A 588 5.56 34.44 -4.89
CA TRP A 588 4.21 34.15 -5.35
C TRP A 588 3.42 35.46 -5.48
N THR A 589 2.98 35.82 -6.69
CA THR A 589 2.02 36.91 -6.92
C THR A 589 0.72 36.34 -7.50
N ALA A 590 -0.36 36.40 -6.72
CA ALA A 590 -1.61 35.75 -7.06
C ALA A 590 -2.37 36.50 -8.17
N ALA A 591 -2.75 35.78 -9.21
CA ALA A 591 -3.71 36.22 -10.23
C ALA A 591 -5.11 35.73 -9.85
N HIS A 592 -5.32 34.41 -9.89
CA HIS A 592 -6.54 33.76 -9.37
C HIS A 592 -6.63 33.88 -7.83
N PRO A 593 -7.83 33.99 -7.22
CA PRO A 593 -9.18 33.99 -7.82
C PRO A 593 -9.70 35.35 -8.28
N TYR A 594 -8.84 36.36 -8.42
CA TYR A 594 -9.28 37.73 -8.72
C TYR A 594 -9.42 37.91 -10.24
N GLU A 595 -10.66 37.96 -10.74
CA GLU A 595 -10.95 38.06 -12.19
C GLU A 595 -10.20 39.21 -12.88
N GLU A 596 -10.17 40.40 -12.27
CA GLU A 596 -9.43 41.55 -12.81
C GLU A 596 -7.95 41.26 -13.04
N ARG A 597 -7.32 40.47 -12.14
CA ARG A 597 -5.90 40.10 -12.25
C ARG A 597 -5.69 38.96 -13.24
N VAL A 598 -6.62 38.00 -13.26
CA VAL A 598 -6.63 36.91 -14.23
C VAL A 598 -6.71 37.48 -15.66
N ASN A 599 -7.58 38.46 -15.88
CA ASN A 599 -7.77 39.09 -17.19
C ASN A 599 -6.50 39.83 -17.65
N VAL A 600 -5.83 40.58 -16.76
CA VAL A 600 -4.53 41.21 -17.08
C VAL A 600 -3.53 40.20 -17.61
N VAL A 601 -3.37 39.04 -16.94
CA VAL A 601 -2.40 38.02 -17.36
C VAL A 601 -2.85 37.34 -18.67
N LYS A 602 -4.16 37.08 -18.82
CA LYS A 602 -4.73 36.52 -20.05
C LYS A 602 -4.49 37.42 -21.25
N ASP A 603 -4.71 38.72 -21.09
CA ASP A 603 -4.58 39.71 -22.17
C ASP A 603 -3.11 39.90 -22.57
N VAL A 604 -2.21 40.02 -21.58
CA VAL A 604 -0.77 40.23 -21.86
C VAL A 604 -0.14 39.00 -22.53
N LEU A 605 -0.57 37.80 -22.17
CA LEU A 605 -0.02 36.55 -22.70
C LEU A 605 -0.86 35.90 -23.80
N SER A 606 -1.99 36.51 -24.17
CA SER A 606 -2.96 35.97 -25.13
C SER A 606 -3.37 34.53 -24.82
N LEU A 607 -3.71 34.24 -23.55
CA LEU A 607 -4.03 32.88 -23.11
C LEU A 607 -5.34 32.38 -23.74
N PRO A 608 -5.40 31.11 -24.18
CA PRO A 608 -6.62 30.55 -24.76
C PRO A 608 -7.70 30.29 -23.69
N GLU A 609 -8.93 30.09 -24.15
CA GLU A 609 -10.05 29.72 -23.30
C GLU A 609 -9.78 28.40 -22.57
N GLY A 610 -10.14 28.32 -21.29
CA GLY A 610 -9.87 27.14 -20.45
C GLY A 610 -8.47 27.09 -19.82
N ILE A 611 -7.55 28.00 -20.16
CA ILE A 611 -6.28 28.17 -19.44
C ILE A 611 -6.41 29.31 -18.43
N ILE A 612 -6.29 29.00 -17.14
CA ILE A 612 -6.49 29.95 -16.05
C ILE A 612 -5.16 30.19 -15.32
N PRO A 613 -4.60 31.41 -15.35
CA PRO A 613 -3.38 31.73 -14.60
C PRO A 613 -3.66 31.75 -13.09
N LEU A 614 -3.04 30.82 -12.36
CA LEU A 614 -3.07 30.79 -10.89
C LEU A 614 -2.25 31.95 -10.32
N CYS A 615 -1.00 32.06 -10.77
CA CYS A 615 -0.06 33.04 -10.27
C CYS A 615 1.02 33.40 -11.30
N VAL A 616 1.61 34.58 -11.10
CA VAL A 616 2.85 35.00 -11.76
C VAL A 616 3.96 34.94 -10.71
N VAL A 617 5.06 34.26 -11.02
CA VAL A 617 6.20 34.14 -10.12
C VAL A 617 7.39 34.89 -10.72
N PRO A 618 7.67 36.12 -10.30
CA PRO A 618 8.91 36.82 -10.65
C PRO A 618 10.11 36.04 -10.11
N VAL A 619 11.16 35.95 -10.92
CA VAL A 619 12.41 35.23 -10.61
C VAL A 619 13.61 36.13 -10.95
N GLY A 620 14.60 36.15 -10.08
CA GLY A 620 15.86 36.89 -10.28
C GLY A 620 16.84 36.64 -9.14
N TYR A 621 18.02 37.25 -9.21
CA TYR A 621 18.97 37.18 -8.09
C TYR A 621 18.56 38.14 -6.97
N PRO A 622 18.48 37.71 -5.70
CA PRO A 622 18.02 38.56 -4.61
C PRO A 622 19.09 39.57 -4.18
N THR A 623 18.71 40.83 -3.92
CA THR A 623 19.65 41.86 -3.38
C THR A 623 20.03 41.64 -1.92
N GLY A 624 19.41 40.65 -1.25
CA GLY A 624 19.61 40.35 0.17
C GLY A 624 18.79 41.20 1.15
N VAL A 625 17.99 42.17 0.67
CA VAL A 625 17.08 42.99 1.49
C VAL A 625 15.97 42.15 2.10
N ASP A 626 15.35 41.27 1.30
CA ASP A 626 14.28 40.39 1.76
C ASP A 626 14.83 39.25 2.64
N LYS A 627 14.28 39.11 3.85
CA LYS A 627 14.70 38.11 4.85
C LYS A 627 13.63 37.04 5.11
N PRO A 628 14.02 35.81 5.50
CA PRO A 628 13.07 34.81 6.00
C PRO A 628 12.33 35.32 7.22
N LYS A 629 11.11 34.83 7.40
CA LYS A 629 10.27 35.12 8.57
C LYS A 629 9.96 33.81 9.26
N ASP A 630 10.14 33.77 10.58
CA ASP A 630 9.61 32.69 11.38
C ASP A 630 8.08 32.79 11.42
N LYS A 631 7.41 31.73 10.96
CA LYS A 631 5.95 31.61 10.90
C LYS A 631 5.43 30.54 11.85
N TRP A 632 6.29 29.96 12.69
CA TRP A 632 5.90 28.94 13.66
C TRP A 632 4.86 29.50 14.63
N LYS A 633 3.76 28.77 14.78
CA LYS A 633 2.63 29.10 15.65
C LYS A 633 2.17 27.80 16.32
N PRO A 634 2.71 27.45 17.50
CA PRO A 634 2.40 26.17 18.14
C PRO A 634 0.91 26.05 18.46
N GLU A 635 0.20 27.15 18.64
CA GLU A 635 -1.26 27.17 18.85
C GLU A 635 -2.09 26.67 17.66
N ARG A 636 -1.48 26.57 16.46
CA ARG A 636 -2.12 26.00 15.26
C ARG A 636 -1.79 24.51 15.07
N LEU A 637 -0.97 23.93 15.94
CA LEU A 637 -0.67 22.50 15.95
C LEU A 637 -1.69 21.80 16.86
N HIS A 638 -2.48 20.90 16.29
CA HIS A 638 -3.46 20.10 17.02
C HIS A 638 -3.12 18.61 16.87
N TRP A 639 -3.17 17.87 17.97
CA TRP A 639 -2.89 16.44 17.98
C TRP A 639 -4.21 15.66 18.04
N ASN A 640 -4.40 14.74 17.10
CA ASN A 640 -5.58 13.87 16.96
C ASN A 640 -6.89 14.59 16.58
N GLU A 641 -7.25 15.69 17.25
CA GLU A 641 -8.51 16.41 17.04
C GLU A 641 -8.34 17.92 17.07
N TYR A 642 -9.24 18.65 16.42
CA TYR A 642 -9.22 20.12 16.42
C TYR A 642 -9.69 20.64 17.78
N LEU A 643 -8.74 20.98 18.63
CA LEU A 643 -9.01 21.61 19.91
C LEU A 643 -9.52 23.04 19.68
N THR A 644 -10.83 23.25 19.85
CA THR A 644 -11.38 24.60 20.02
C THR A 644 -11.00 25.06 21.42
N LYS A 645 -10.18 26.12 21.50
CA LYS A 645 -9.90 26.79 22.78
C LYS A 645 -11.11 27.60 23.23
#